data_AF-A0A0L0HA49-F1
#
_entry.id   AF-A0A0L0HA49-F1
#
_cell.length_a   1.000
_cell.length_b   1.000
_cell.length_c   1.000
_cell.angle_alpha   90.00
_cell.angle_beta   90.00
_cell.angle_gamma   90.00
#
_symmetry.space_group_name_H-M   'P 1'
#
loop_
_entity.id
_entity.type
_entity.pdbx_description
1 polymer ?
#
loop_
_entity_poly.entity_id
_entity_poly.type
_entity_poly.pdbx_seq_one_letter_code
_entity_poly.pdbx_strand_id
1 'polypeptide(L)'
;MGSRTTTLMVVVVGFFMLYLYFQYAAEAQFRFSIGIKQKEHFEHPTDPGISAKKQDFKSPEKGEQAESKRLPTPPGTSCPPCPKVPQVSNYKSQFAVQNTLTARFNELTIAKHPTYGTCLLTNSSSTPVTCSSDEHIHYEALVHPALVLHPFPRRVLVVGGLVEAPIREVLKHFLVREITWVDQKDLIEGPKRFLPSEYAYEDPLNRVEVENMAGAGYMRYVDNANRHYDVIIIADDARHVQRENHWKGAASMEKRAEVIEAAQAALKAGGVLAVFSGEIEGPAWEDRRLLRRYFPRVFLGTRYVPSVGAPVAYSYATRSEAPPDPRMLAPEYIDARLRRTTIGGTRSYDGLTHLHMFALTKDMRDEIDKEDLKAREKSAATIVVGATPSELLHAPYKEEPFLDPVTQGDTITREFYGCANEAFNMTNLKTIVEGAVEKMNGRLVFLNATEVKEFKNNTGATKPIPMLSVVAMTEGGSITLHAWPSYQYAAADVTNFNNWAVGEEAMNHIFNELDATKSIGSTSLRGSLTRFASAPILDHVKYPTPYKQNPKVEFRISPTAGSGNFAREPIMKGEIIFEGPIETYLLTKEEIRAKPEWLEEFMMHYGEQAEDGIFVGPPYADLDASYFTNHHCDANLWYEDYDIMVARRDIAIGEELNFDYGTIYSDPEILDINPCQCGAPNCRKHITGNDWKKADVQKMHGLEHFWPHIQKKIIKTSKLRKRETLAEL
;
A
#
# COMPACT_ATOMS: atom_id res chain seq x y z
N MET A 1 23.61 50.35 -39.38
CA MET A 1 22.19 49.92 -39.57
C MET A 1 21.58 49.35 -38.26
N GLY A 2 21.88 49.93 -37.09
CA GLY A 2 21.54 49.33 -35.79
C GLY A 2 20.86 50.29 -34.83
N SER A 3 19.68 50.79 -35.16
CA SER A 3 18.75 51.35 -34.15
C SER A 3 17.27 51.36 -34.57
N ARG A 4 16.93 50.83 -35.75
CA ARG A 4 15.53 50.79 -36.24
C ARG A 4 14.85 49.42 -36.08
N THR A 5 15.60 48.34 -35.86
CA THR A 5 15.05 46.99 -35.68
C THR A 5 14.57 46.72 -34.25
N THR A 6 15.23 47.28 -33.22
CA THR A 6 14.83 47.04 -31.82
C THR A 6 13.55 47.79 -31.43
N THR A 7 13.34 49.01 -31.93
CA THR A 7 12.11 49.77 -31.67
C THR A 7 10.90 49.16 -32.40
N LEU A 8 11.09 48.56 -33.58
CA LEU A 8 10.00 47.87 -34.28
C LEU A 8 9.59 46.57 -33.57
N MET A 9 10.55 45.86 -32.96
CA MET A 9 10.26 44.62 -32.24
C MET A 9 9.54 44.87 -30.90
N VAL A 10 9.90 45.95 -30.18
CA VAL A 10 9.21 46.32 -28.93
C VAL A 10 7.78 46.83 -29.20
N VAL A 11 7.56 47.54 -30.31
CA VAL A 11 6.21 47.97 -30.71
C VAL A 11 5.36 46.77 -31.17
N VAL A 12 5.93 45.82 -31.94
CA VAL A 12 5.18 44.63 -32.40
C VAL A 12 4.85 43.68 -31.23
N VAL A 13 5.78 43.46 -30.29
CA VAL A 13 5.51 42.65 -29.09
C VAL A 13 4.53 43.38 -28.15
N GLY A 14 4.62 44.70 -28.04
CA GLY A 14 3.66 45.52 -27.30
C GLY A 14 2.24 45.43 -27.87
N PHE A 15 2.08 45.52 -29.20
CA PHE A 15 0.78 45.34 -29.86
C PHE A 15 0.27 43.89 -29.79
N PHE A 16 1.15 42.89 -29.81
CA PHE A 16 0.75 41.48 -29.65
C PHE A 16 0.30 41.17 -28.22
N MET A 17 0.96 41.74 -27.21
CA MET A 17 0.54 41.65 -25.82
C MET A 17 -0.75 42.44 -25.55
N LEU A 18 -0.93 43.60 -26.16
CA LEU A 18 -2.20 44.34 -26.10
C LEU A 18 -3.33 43.56 -26.79
N TYR A 19 -3.06 42.93 -27.94
CA TYR A 19 -4.02 42.10 -28.66
C TYR A 19 -4.42 40.85 -27.85
N LEU A 20 -3.45 40.18 -27.22
CA LEU A 20 -3.72 39.07 -26.30
C LEU A 20 -4.49 39.54 -25.05
N TYR A 21 -4.17 40.73 -24.52
CA TYR A 21 -4.92 41.32 -23.41
C TYR A 21 -6.36 41.67 -23.80
N PHE A 22 -6.61 42.18 -25.01
CA PHE A 22 -7.97 42.42 -25.51
C PHE A 22 -8.73 41.13 -25.85
N GLN A 23 -8.06 40.07 -26.32
CA GLN A 23 -8.66 38.74 -26.49
C GLN A 23 -9.02 38.11 -25.14
N TYR A 24 -8.13 38.23 -24.14
CA TYR A 24 -8.38 37.71 -22.79
C TYR A 24 -9.42 38.54 -22.03
N ALA A 25 -9.46 39.86 -22.24
CA ALA A 25 -10.50 40.74 -21.70
C ALA A 25 -11.86 40.52 -22.38
N ALA A 26 -11.89 40.21 -23.68
CA ALA A 26 -13.11 39.82 -24.39
C ALA A 26 -13.62 38.44 -23.93
N GLU A 27 -12.75 37.45 -23.72
CA GLU A 27 -13.14 36.15 -23.14
C GLU A 27 -13.55 36.27 -21.66
N ALA A 28 -12.92 37.16 -20.88
CA ALA A 28 -13.30 37.43 -19.49
C ALA A 28 -14.64 38.18 -19.37
N GLN A 29 -14.95 39.11 -20.27
CA GLN A 29 -16.29 39.74 -20.35
C GLN A 29 -17.35 38.77 -20.90
N PHE A 30 -16.97 37.82 -21.76
CA PHE A 30 -17.87 36.75 -22.22
C PHE A 30 -18.17 35.74 -21.10
N ARG A 31 -17.22 35.46 -20.19
CA ARG A 31 -17.43 34.58 -19.04
C ARG A 31 -18.08 35.26 -17.82
N PHE A 32 -17.95 36.57 -17.66
CA PHE A 32 -18.66 37.34 -16.62
C PHE A 32 -20.12 37.68 -16.99
N SER A 33 -20.49 37.64 -18.26
CA SER A 33 -21.88 37.88 -18.71
C SER A 33 -22.78 36.63 -18.64
N ILE A 34 -22.22 35.45 -18.35
CA ILE A 34 -22.98 34.18 -18.25
C ILE A 34 -23.24 33.79 -16.79
N GLY A 35 -22.65 34.50 -15.81
CA GLY A 35 -22.75 34.18 -14.38
C GLY A 35 -23.73 35.03 -13.56
N ILE A 36 -24.35 36.07 -14.13
CA ILE A 36 -25.32 36.92 -13.41
C ILE A 36 -26.47 37.33 -14.33
N LYS A 37 -27.52 36.49 -14.35
CA LYS A 37 -28.93 36.91 -14.40
C LYS A 37 -29.83 35.69 -14.20
N GLN A 38 -30.10 35.37 -12.94
CA GLN A 38 -31.37 34.73 -12.62
C GLN A 38 -32.48 35.76 -12.84
N LYS A 39 -33.24 35.57 -13.91
CA LYS A 39 -34.70 35.77 -14.04
C LYS A 39 -35.03 35.79 -15.52
N GLU A 40 -35.60 34.70 -16.02
CA GLU A 40 -36.91 34.66 -16.65
C GLU A 40 -37.16 33.28 -17.29
N HIS A 41 -38.45 32.97 -17.42
CA HIS A 41 -39.05 31.68 -17.74
C HIS A 41 -38.53 31.00 -19.02
N PHE A 42 -38.35 29.68 -18.95
CA PHE A 42 -38.59 28.80 -20.10
C PHE A 42 -39.96 28.16 -19.92
N GLU A 43 -40.95 28.75 -20.60
CA GLU A 43 -42.18 28.07 -20.96
C GLU A 43 -41.87 27.02 -22.04
N HIS A 44 -42.49 25.86 -21.90
CA HIS A 44 -42.63 24.88 -22.96
C HIS A 44 -43.31 25.52 -24.20
N PRO A 45 -42.95 25.11 -25.43
CA PRO A 45 -43.74 25.48 -26.59
C PRO A 45 -45.15 24.89 -26.42
N THR A 46 -46.11 25.78 -26.23
CA THR A 46 -47.52 25.48 -26.43
C THR A 46 -47.75 25.28 -27.92
N ASP A 47 -48.28 24.11 -28.23
CA ASP A 47 -49.17 23.88 -29.36
C ASP A 47 -50.21 25.04 -29.42
N PRO A 48 -50.54 25.60 -30.60
CA PRO A 48 -51.34 26.81 -30.67
C PRO A 48 -52.79 26.51 -30.30
N GLY A 49 -53.24 27.02 -29.15
CA GLY A 49 -54.64 26.87 -28.77
C GLY A 49 -55.07 27.51 -27.46
N ILE A 50 -55.54 28.77 -27.57
CA ILE A 50 -56.65 29.34 -26.78
C ILE A 50 -56.29 30.04 -25.45
N SER A 51 -56.60 31.35 -25.43
CA SER A 51 -56.42 32.35 -24.37
C SER A 51 -57.35 32.20 -23.17
N ALA A 52 -56.95 32.67 -21.97
CA ALA A 52 -57.80 33.50 -21.08
C ALA A 52 -57.06 34.05 -19.83
N LYS A 53 -57.54 35.20 -19.34
CA LYS A 53 -56.97 36.14 -18.37
C LYS A 53 -56.90 35.67 -16.91
N LYS A 54 -55.88 36.18 -16.18
CA LYS A 54 -55.72 36.15 -14.71
C LYS A 54 -56.81 36.95 -13.97
N GLN A 55 -57.25 36.45 -12.81
CA GLN A 55 -57.71 37.26 -11.67
C GLN A 55 -57.29 36.59 -10.35
N ASP A 56 -56.69 37.40 -9.47
CA ASP A 56 -56.14 37.02 -8.16
C ASP A 56 -57.23 36.60 -7.17
N PHE A 57 -56.91 35.62 -6.31
CA PHE A 57 -57.73 35.30 -5.13
C PHE A 57 -56.91 35.36 -3.84
N LYS A 58 -57.35 36.28 -2.96
CA LYS A 58 -57.09 36.26 -1.51
C LYS A 58 -57.90 35.12 -0.87
N SER A 59 -57.32 34.53 0.17
CA SER A 59 -57.93 33.53 1.05
C SER A 59 -59.21 34.04 1.72
N PRO A 60 -60.27 33.20 1.83
CA PRO A 60 -61.39 33.49 2.72
C PRO A 60 -61.54 32.49 3.88
N GLU A 61 -61.92 33.07 5.01
CA GLU A 61 -62.54 32.41 6.16
C GLU A 61 -63.95 31.90 5.84
N LYS A 62 -64.42 31.00 6.73
CA LYS A 62 -65.75 30.42 6.95
C LYS A 62 -66.95 31.08 6.24
N GLY A 63 -67.77 30.25 5.59
CA GLY A 63 -69.15 30.60 5.23
C GLY A 63 -69.85 29.57 4.34
N GLU A 64 -70.70 28.76 4.98
CA GLU A 64 -71.95 28.13 4.52
C GLU A 64 -72.08 27.26 3.24
N GLN A 65 -72.87 26.21 3.46
CA GLN A 65 -73.31 25.11 2.61
C GLN A 65 -73.92 25.55 1.26
N ALA A 66 -73.53 24.86 0.19
CA ALA A 66 -74.40 24.62 -0.95
C ALA A 66 -74.10 23.22 -1.54
N GLU A 67 -75.15 22.39 -1.60
CA GLU A 67 -75.13 21.04 -2.13
C GLU A 67 -74.68 20.99 -3.60
N SER A 68 -73.71 20.13 -3.92
CA SER A 68 -73.49 19.69 -5.31
C SER A 68 -73.70 18.19 -5.44
N LYS A 69 -74.68 17.84 -6.25
CA LYS A 69 -75.15 16.50 -6.61
C LYS A 69 -74.00 15.52 -6.90
N ARG A 70 -74.00 14.38 -6.19
CA ARG A 70 -73.17 13.21 -6.50
C ARG A 70 -73.57 12.63 -7.85
N LEU A 71 -72.59 12.43 -8.72
CA LEU A 71 -72.70 11.46 -9.81
C LEU A 71 -72.58 10.04 -9.20
N PRO A 72 -73.32 9.03 -9.71
CA PRO A 72 -73.32 7.70 -9.14
C PRO A 72 -71.99 7.00 -9.39
N THR A 73 -71.42 6.41 -8.34
CA THR A 73 -70.28 5.49 -8.41
C THR A 73 -70.68 4.21 -9.16
N PRO A 74 -69.93 3.77 -10.18
CA PRO A 74 -70.12 2.44 -10.75
C PRO A 74 -69.65 1.37 -9.75
N PRO A 75 -70.34 0.22 -9.66
CA PRO A 75 -70.01 -0.81 -8.69
C PRO A 75 -68.77 -1.60 -9.14
N GLY A 76 -67.76 -1.65 -8.27
CA GLY A 76 -66.80 -2.73 -8.15
C GLY A 76 -65.88 -3.01 -9.35
N THR A 77 -64.76 -2.31 -9.42
CA THR A 77 -63.52 -2.88 -9.96
C THR A 77 -62.36 -2.50 -9.06
N SER A 78 -61.65 -3.51 -8.55
CA SER A 78 -60.40 -3.36 -7.82
C SER A 78 -59.40 -2.60 -8.67
N CYS A 79 -58.73 -1.61 -8.08
CA CYS A 79 -57.59 -0.95 -8.74
C CYS A 79 -56.59 -2.04 -9.12
N PRO A 80 -56.16 -2.15 -10.40
CA PRO A 80 -55.07 -3.04 -10.74
C PRO A 80 -53.84 -2.60 -9.93
N PRO A 81 -53.03 -3.55 -9.45
CA PRO A 81 -51.81 -3.21 -8.72
C PRO A 81 -50.98 -2.24 -9.59
N CYS A 82 -50.41 -1.21 -8.96
CA CYS A 82 -49.43 -0.34 -9.63
C CYS A 82 -48.48 -1.23 -10.43
N PRO A 83 -48.18 -0.91 -11.71
CA PRO A 83 -47.19 -1.66 -12.45
C PRO A 83 -45.92 -1.65 -11.60
N LYS A 84 -45.50 -2.84 -11.15
CA LYS A 84 -44.19 -3.02 -10.56
C LYS A 84 -43.22 -2.37 -11.54
N VAL A 85 -42.38 -1.46 -11.07
CA VAL A 85 -41.18 -1.06 -11.81
C VAL A 85 -40.59 -2.36 -12.35
N PRO A 86 -40.34 -2.50 -13.67
CA PRO A 86 -39.80 -3.74 -14.19
C PRO A 86 -38.57 -4.06 -13.36
N GLN A 87 -38.61 -5.16 -12.60
CA GLN A 87 -37.37 -5.71 -12.09
C GLN A 87 -36.51 -5.93 -13.32
N VAL A 88 -35.26 -5.46 -13.28
CA VAL A 88 -34.25 -5.80 -14.28
C VAL A 88 -33.92 -7.28 -14.09
N SER A 89 -34.87 -8.16 -14.36
CA SER A 89 -34.82 -9.60 -14.09
C SER A 89 -35.05 -10.38 -15.38
N ASN A 90 -34.36 -9.99 -16.45
CA ASN A 90 -34.24 -10.81 -17.67
C ASN A 90 -32.89 -11.57 -17.72
N TYR A 91 -32.26 -11.84 -16.57
CA TYR A 91 -31.11 -12.77 -16.53
C TYR A 91 -31.51 -14.23 -16.80
N LYS A 92 -32.79 -14.59 -16.59
CA LYS A 92 -33.27 -15.98 -16.63
C LYS A 92 -33.26 -16.69 -18.00
N SER A 93 -32.83 -16.05 -19.09
CA SER A 93 -32.88 -16.65 -20.44
C SER A 93 -31.57 -16.66 -21.23
N GLN A 94 -30.42 -16.38 -20.63
CA GLN A 94 -29.14 -16.31 -21.39
C GLN A 94 -28.04 -17.27 -20.93
N PHE A 95 -28.16 -17.90 -19.75
CA PHE A 95 -27.12 -18.79 -19.26
C PHE A 95 -27.25 -20.21 -19.86
N ALA A 96 -26.18 -20.69 -20.48
CA ALA A 96 -26.01 -22.10 -20.82
C ALA A 96 -25.30 -22.82 -19.67
N VAL A 97 -26.03 -23.61 -18.89
CA VAL A 97 -25.47 -24.37 -17.77
C VAL A 97 -24.41 -25.34 -18.29
N GLN A 98 -23.19 -25.23 -17.78
CA GLN A 98 -22.09 -26.14 -18.10
C GLN A 98 -21.99 -27.26 -17.08
N ASN A 99 -22.12 -26.92 -15.79
CA ASN A 99 -22.06 -27.89 -14.72
C ASN A 99 -22.77 -27.36 -13.47
N THR A 100 -23.20 -28.27 -12.59
CA THR A 100 -23.71 -27.95 -11.25
C THR A 100 -22.91 -28.75 -10.23
N LEU A 101 -22.34 -28.03 -9.27
CA LEU A 101 -21.59 -28.57 -8.16
C LEU A 101 -22.41 -28.40 -6.90
N THR A 102 -22.80 -29.52 -6.29
CA THR A 102 -23.42 -29.52 -4.96
C THR A 102 -22.32 -29.78 -3.94
N ALA A 103 -21.89 -28.75 -3.24
CA ALA A 103 -21.05 -28.86 -2.06
C ALA A 103 -21.91 -28.93 -0.80
N ARG A 104 -21.27 -29.24 0.33
CA ARG A 104 -21.95 -29.48 1.61
C ARG A 104 -22.82 -28.30 2.07
N PHE A 105 -22.39 -27.06 1.78
CA PHE A 105 -23.10 -25.85 2.20
C PHE A 105 -23.62 -25.01 1.00
N ASN A 106 -23.05 -25.16 -0.20
CA ASN A 106 -23.43 -24.36 -1.37
C ASN A 106 -23.78 -25.26 -2.55
N GLU A 107 -24.82 -24.89 -3.29
CA GLU A 107 -25.06 -25.43 -4.64
C GLU A 107 -24.68 -24.35 -5.65
N LEU A 108 -23.58 -24.59 -6.36
CA LEU A 108 -23.00 -23.67 -7.33
C LEU A 108 -23.27 -24.19 -8.73
N THR A 109 -23.88 -23.35 -9.57
CA THR A 109 -24.03 -23.62 -10.99
C THR A 109 -22.99 -22.83 -11.76
N ILE A 110 -22.16 -23.55 -12.52
CA ILE A 110 -21.23 -22.98 -13.49
C ILE A 110 -21.99 -22.88 -14.82
N ALA A 111 -22.17 -21.66 -15.32
CA ALA A 111 -22.88 -21.43 -16.57
C ALA A 111 -22.14 -20.43 -17.45
N LYS A 112 -22.31 -20.58 -18.76
CA LYS A 112 -21.76 -19.66 -19.75
C LYS A 112 -22.80 -18.60 -20.11
N HIS A 113 -22.44 -17.34 -19.94
CA HIS A 113 -23.18 -16.19 -20.42
C HIS A 113 -22.60 -15.70 -21.76
N PRO A 114 -23.43 -15.36 -22.77
CA PRO A 114 -22.96 -14.88 -24.08
C PRO A 114 -22.07 -13.65 -24.00
N THR A 115 -22.35 -12.77 -23.02
CA THR A 115 -21.65 -11.48 -22.87
C THR A 115 -20.59 -11.51 -21.77
N TYR A 116 -20.82 -12.28 -20.70
CA TYR A 116 -20.00 -12.19 -19.48
C TYR A 116 -19.08 -13.40 -19.26
N GLY A 117 -19.06 -14.34 -20.22
CA GLY A 117 -18.19 -15.52 -20.15
C GLY A 117 -18.68 -16.55 -19.14
N THR A 118 -17.76 -17.19 -18.42
CA THR A 118 -18.10 -18.22 -17.43
C THR A 118 -18.46 -17.58 -16.11
N CYS A 119 -19.67 -17.84 -15.66
CA CYS A 119 -20.28 -17.26 -14.47
C CYS A 119 -20.59 -18.33 -13.42
N LEU A 120 -20.48 -17.92 -12.16
CA LEU A 120 -20.87 -18.70 -11.00
C LEU A 120 -22.20 -18.20 -10.47
N LEU A 121 -23.18 -19.10 -10.37
CA LEU A 121 -24.53 -18.82 -9.90
C LEU A 121 -24.78 -19.63 -8.63
N THR A 122 -25.53 -19.06 -7.69
CA THR A 122 -26.06 -19.78 -6.52
C THR A 122 -27.54 -20.06 -6.72
N ASN A 123 -28.05 -21.23 -6.31
CA ASN A 123 -29.45 -21.62 -6.49
C ASN A 123 -30.50 -20.63 -5.94
N SER A 124 -30.11 -19.78 -5.00
CA SER A 124 -30.98 -18.77 -4.37
C SER A 124 -31.11 -17.45 -5.15
N SER A 125 -30.29 -17.23 -6.20
CA SER A 125 -30.26 -15.96 -6.94
C SER A 125 -30.25 -16.17 -8.45
N SER A 126 -31.04 -15.37 -9.17
CA SER A 126 -30.96 -15.27 -10.63
C SER A 126 -29.78 -14.40 -11.11
N THR A 127 -29.04 -13.81 -10.17
CA THR A 127 -27.88 -12.94 -10.42
C THR A 127 -26.61 -13.75 -10.18
N PRO A 128 -25.60 -13.68 -11.08
CA PRO A 128 -24.32 -14.35 -10.85
C PRO A 128 -23.58 -13.75 -9.66
N VAL A 129 -22.86 -14.59 -8.92
CA VAL A 129 -21.93 -14.14 -7.87
C VAL A 129 -20.70 -13.49 -8.50
N THR A 130 -20.20 -14.06 -9.59
CA THR A 130 -19.05 -13.57 -10.34
C THR A 130 -19.06 -14.11 -11.77
N CYS A 131 -18.44 -13.38 -12.69
CA CYS A 131 -18.29 -13.75 -14.11
C CYS A 131 -16.88 -13.43 -14.61
N SER A 132 -16.35 -14.27 -15.52
CA SER A 132 -14.94 -14.21 -15.92
C SER A 132 -14.58 -12.91 -16.64
N SER A 133 -15.55 -12.24 -17.27
CA SER A 133 -15.33 -10.97 -17.95
C SER A 133 -15.00 -9.81 -17.00
N ASP A 134 -15.57 -9.80 -15.79
CA ASP A 134 -15.56 -8.64 -14.88
C ASP A 134 -15.21 -8.98 -13.42
N GLU A 135 -14.81 -10.22 -13.13
CA GLU A 135 -14.34 -10.67 -11.81
C GLU A 135 -13.27 -9.75 -11.20
N HIS A 136 -12.36 -9.23 -12.03
CA HIS A 136 -11.32 -8.30 -11.62
C HIS A 136 -11.88 -7.02 -10.96
N ILE A 137 -13.04 -6.52 -11.40
CA ILE A 137 -13.69 -5.36 -10.76
C ILE A 137 -14.05 -5.69 -9.32
N HIS A 138 -14.53 -6.91 -9.08
CA HIS A 138 -14.98 -7.35 -7.79
C HIS A 138 -13.82 -7.71 -6.84
N TYR A 139 -12.87 -8.52 -7.30
CA TYR A 139 -11.80 -9.02 -6.44
C TYR A 139 -10.69 -7.99 -6.21
N GLU A 140 -10.37 -7.14 -7.19
CA GLU A 140 -9.42 -6.03 -6.96
C GLU A 140 -9.98 -5.02 -5.94
N ALA A 141 -11.29 -4.74 -6.01
CA ALA A 141 -11.96 -3.88 -5.04
C ALA A 141 -11.98 -4.50 -3.64
N LEU A 142 -12.22 -5.80 -3.51
CA LEU A 142 -12.20 -6.48 -2.21
C LEU A 142 -10.79 -6.49 -1.58
N VAL A 143 -9.77 -6.83 -2.37
CA VAL A 143 -8.44 -7.20 -1.86
C VAL A 143 -7.51 -5.99 -1.72
N HIS A 144 -7.36 -5.19 -2.77
CA HIS A 144 -6.27 -4.22 -2.83
C HIS A 144 -6.39 -3.07 -1.84
N PRO A 145 -7.57 -2.46 -1.58
CA PRO A 145 -7.67 -1.44 -0.54
C PRO A 145 -7.19 -1.95 0.81
N ALA A 146 -7.48 -3.20 1.20
CA ALA A 146 -7.06 -3.75 2.48
C ALA A 146 -5.52 -3.85 2.60
N LEU A 147 -4.87 -4.39 1.57
CA LEU A 147 -3.42 -4.55 1.51
C LEU A 147 -2.68 -3.22 1.34
N VAL A 148 -3.27 -2.26 0.61
CA VAL A 148 -2.73 -0.91 0.43
C VAL A 148 -2.87 -0.09 1.72
N LEU A 149 -3.95 -0.23 2.48
CA LEU A 149 -4.13 0.46 3.76
C LEU A 149 -3.22 -0.11 4.86
N HIS A 150 -2.95 -1.41 4.84
CA HIS A 150 -2.02 -2.01 5.79
C HIS A 150 -0.58 -1.63 5.43
N PRO A 151 0.23 -1.10 6.36
CA PRO A 151 1.59 -0.63 6.06
C PRO A 151 2.53 -1.74 5.63
N PHE A 152 2.34 -2.96 6.17
CA PHE A 152 3.21 -4.10 5.89
C PHE A 152 2.47 -5.45 5.95
N PRO A 153 1.68 -5.81 4.92
CA PRO A 153 0.91 -7.05 4.94
C PRO A 153 1.82 -8.25 4.67
N ARG A 154 2.11 -9.08 5.69
CA ARG A 154 2.90 -10.33 5.54
C ARG A 154 2.03 -11.57 5.63
N ARG A 155 1.13 -11.63 6.60
CA ARG A 155 0.24 -12.77 6.87
C ARG A 155 -1.19 -12.40 6.54
N VAL A 156 -1.77 -13.09 5.56
CA VAL A 156 -3.13 -12.82 5.07
C VAL A 156 -3.99 -14.06 5.29
N LEU A 157 -5.16 -13.88 5.89
CA LEU A 157 -6.20 -14.90 5.94
C LEU A 157 -7.27 -14.55 4.92
N VAL A 158 -7.60 -15.49 4.03
CA VAL A 158 -8.75 -15.38 3.13
C VAL A 158 -9.77 -16.45 3.54
N VAL A 159 -10.98 -16.01 3.86
CA VAL A 159 -12.08 -16.87 4.28
C VAL A 159 -13.15 -16.89 3.19
N GLY A 160 -13.50 -18.10 2.76
CA GLY A 160 -14.34 -18.31 1.59
C GLY A 160 -13.57 -17.97 0.31
N GLY A 161 -14.29 -17.46 -0.67
CA GLY A 161 -13.78 -17.25 -2.01
C GLY A 161 -14.11 -18.48 -2.83
N LEU A 162 -15.33 -18.50 -3.39
CA LEU A 162 -15.84 -19.57 -4.26
C LEU A 162 -14.96 -19.87 -5.50
N VAL A 163 -13.96 -19.02 -5.75
CA VAL A 163 -13.01 -19.08 -6.85
C VAL A 163 -11.63 -18.63 -6.35
N GLU A 164 -10.59 -18.96 -7.11
CA GLU A 164 -9.19 -18.68 -6.80
C GLU A 164 -8.78 -17.18 -6.94
N ALA A 165 -9.65 -16.33 -7.48
CA ALA A 165 -9.33 -14.95 -7.83
C ALA A 165 -8.92 -14.04 -6.64
N PRO A 166 -9.55 -14.08 -5.44
CA PRO A 166 -9.05 -13.34 -4.28
C PRO A 166 -7.58 -13.68 -3.96
N ILE A 167 -7.22 -14.96 -4.04
CA ILE A 167 -5.86 -15.44 -3.75
C ILE A 167 -4.88 -14.91 -4.80
N ARG A 168 -5.27 -14.93 -6.08
CA ARG A 168 -4.48 -14.30 -7.16
C ARG A 168 -4.19 -12.84 -6.86
N GLU A 169 -5.20 -12.07 -6.44
CA GLU A 169 -5.03 -10.64 -6.14
C GLU A 169 -4.18 -10.39 -4.88
N VAL A 170 -4.24 -11.26 -3.88
CA VAL A 170 -3.34 -11.20 -2.71
C VAL A 170 -1.90 -11.48 -3.12
N LEU A 171 -1.66 -12.51 -3.95
CA LEU A 171 -0.32 -12.89 -4.42
C LEU A 171 0.38 -11.83 -5.29
N LYS A 172 -0.36 -10.88 -5.85
CA LYS A 172 0.24 -9.71 -6.52
C LYS A 172 1.04 -8.85 -5.54
N HIS A 173 0.69 -8.81 -4.26
CA HIS A 173 1.44 -8.08 -3.24
C HIS A 173 2.65 -8.91 -2.81
N PHE A 174 3.81 -8.67 -3.42
CA PHE A 174 4.97 -9.56 -3.28
C PHE A 174 5.53 -9.63 -1.86
N LEU A 175 5.19 -8.64 -1.02
CA LEU A 175 5.49 -8.61 0.41
C LEU A 175 4.74 -9.67 1.22
N VAL A 176 3.57 -10.14 0.75
CA VAL A 176 2.80 -11.19 1.43
C VAL A 176 3.59 -12.50 1.42
N ARG A 177 3.77 -13.10 2.60
CA ARG A 177 4.57 -14.32 2.84
C ARG A 177 3.72 -15.55 3.06
N GLU A 178 2.65 -15.41 3.83
CA GLU A 178 1.80 -16.52 4.23
C GLU A 178 0.35 -16.15 3.92
N ILE A 179 -0.31 -17.03 3.17
CA ILE A 179 -1.72 -16.91 2.86
C ILE A 179 -2.40 -18.17 3.39
N THR A 180 -3.19 -18.01 4.43
CA THR A 180 -4.10 -19.08 4.86
C THR A 180 -5.41 -18.90 4.09
N TRP A 181 -5.74 -19.85 3.23
CA TRP A 181 -7.00 -19.87 2.50
C TRP A 181 -7.93 -20.92 3.10
N VAL A 182 -9.00 -20.46 3.74
CA VAL A 182 -9.99 -21.31 4.39
C VAL A 182 -11.22 -21.39 3.49
N ASP A 183 -11.50 -22.57 2.92
CA ASP A 183 -12.74 -22.83 2.16
C ASP A 183 -13.18 -24.32 2.23
N GLN A 184 -14.30 -24.69 1.61
CA GLN A 184 -14.77 -26.07 1.50
C GLN A 184 -13.92 -26.82 0.49
N LYS A 185 -13.32 -27.95 0.90
CA LYS A 185 -12.48 -28.77 0.00
C LYS A 185 -13.13 -29.10 -1.35
N ASP A 186 -14.43 -29.40 -1.35
CA ASP A 186 -15.18 -29.71 -2.58
C ASP A 186 -15.30 -28.50 -3.54
N LEU A 187 -15.25 -27.27 -3.00
CA LEU A 187 -15.25 -26.01 -3.75
C LEU A 187 -13.85 -25.55 -4.16
N ILE A 188 -12.81 -26.04 -3.50
CA ILE A 188 -11.42 -25.75 -3.86
C ILE A 188 -10.98 -26.66 -5.02
N GLU A 189 -11.28 -27.95 -4.93
CA GLU A 189 -10.82 -28.94 -5.91
C GLU A 189 -11.82 -29.13 -7.07
N GLY A 190 -13.12 -29.01 -6.81
CA GLY A 190 -14.19 -29.35 -7.76
C GLY A 190 -14.37 -28.37 -8.94
N PRO A 191 -14.51 -27.05 -8.71
CA PRO A 191 -14.71 -26.04 -9.75
C PRO A 191 -13.49 -25.79 -10.63
N LYS A 192 -12.26 -26.00 -10.11
CA LYS A 192 -11.01 -25.61 -10.77
C LYS A 192 -10.87 -26.12 -12.21
N ARG A 193 -11.38 -27.32 -12.51
CA ARG A 193 -11.34 -27.92 -13.86
C ARG A 193 -12.35 -27.30 -14.85
N PHE A 194 -13.31 -26.53 -14.37
CA PHE A 194 -14.37 -25.90 -15.18
C PHE A 194 -14.27 -24.38 -15.22
N LEU A 195 -13.50 -23.78 -14.31
CA LEU A 195 -13.25 -22.35 -14.30
C LEU A 195 -12.14 -21.99 -15.30
N PRO A 196 -12.29 -20.88 -16.04
CA PRO A 196 -11.24 -20.39 -16.92
C PRO A 196 -10.04 -19.84 -16.13
N SER A 197 -8.91 -19.65 -16.81
CA SER A 197 -7.65 -19.17 -16.24
C SER A 197 -7.76 -17.83 -15.51
N GLU A 198 -8.75 -17.03 -15.88
CA GLU A 198 -9.10 -15.74 -15.30
C GLU A 198 -9.53 -15.83 -13.84
N TYR A 199 -9.76 -17.03 -13.29
CA TYR A 199 -9.95 -17.22 -11.86
C TYR A 199 -8.74 -17.82 -11.17
N ALA A 200 -7.80 -18.43 -11.91
CA ALA A 200 -6.71 -19.19 -11.33
C ALA A 200 -5.62 -18.30 -10.73
N TYR A 201 -4.93 -18.80 -9.71
CA TYR A 201 -3.70 -18.20 -9.21
C TYR A 201 -2.46 -19.04 -9.54
N GLU A 202 -1.29 -18.40 -9.54
CA GLU A 202 0.00 -19.08 -9.58
C GLU A 202 0.77 -18.76 -8.30
N ASP A 203 1.17 -19.79 -7.57
CA ASP A 203 1.97 -19.65 -6.35
C ASP A 203 3.25 -20.50 -6.46
N PRO A 204 4.27 -20.04 -7.19
CA PRO A 204 5.52 -20.77 -7.33
C PRO A 204 6.27 -20.94 -6.01
N LEU A 205 5.99 -20.10 -5.01
CA LEU A 205 6.69 -20.09 -3.72
C LEU A 205 5.95 -20.85 -2.61
N ASN A 206 4.82 -21.50 -2.93
CA ASN A 206 4.00 -22.25 -1.97
C ASN A 206 3.64 -21.43 -0.70
N ARG A 207 3.27 -20.17 -0.89
CA ARG A 207 2.80 -19.25 0.16
C ARG A 207 1.36 -19.54 0.61
N VAL A 208 0.57 -20.26 -0.20
CA VAL A 208 -0.85 -20.54 0.06
C VAL A 208 -1.00 -21.87 0.78
N GLU A 209 -1.41 -21.82 2.05
CA GLU A 209 -1.88 -22.97 2.81
C GLU A 209 -3.41 -23.06 2.72
N VAL A 210 -3.91 -24.20 2.24
CA VAL A 210 -5.36 -24.42 2.11
C VAL A 210 -5.89 -25.22 3.29
N GLU A 211 -6.88 -24.65 3.98
CA GLU A 211 -7.54 -25.27 5.12
C GLU A 211 -9.01 -25.57 4.85
N ASN A 212 -9.41 -26.81 5.10
CA ASN A 212 -10.76 -27.26 4.85
C ASN A 212 -11.72 -26.87 5.99
N MET A 213 -12.81 -26.16 5.65
CA MET A 213 -13.91 -25.83 6.57
C MET A 213 -14.77 -27.02 7.05
N ALA A 214 -14.47 -28.27 6.67
CA ALA A 214 -15.30 -29.42 7.00
C ALA A 214 -15.51 -29.62 8.51
N GLY A 215 -16.77 -29.88 8.90
CA GLY A 215 -17.17 -30.28 10.25
C GLY A 215 -17.59 -29.14 11.19
N ALA A 216 -16.86 -28.02 11.19
CA ALA A 216 -17.16 -26.83 12.02
C ALA A 216 -17.69 -25.64 11.20
N GLY A 217 -17.64 -25.71 9.85
CA GLY A 217 -18.06 -24.62 8.97
C GLY A 217 -17.20 -23.39 9.20
N TYR A 218 -17.82 -22.21 9.12
CA TYR A 218 -17.15 -20.97 9.50
C TYR A 218 -16.54 -21.12 10.93
N MET A 219 -17.14 -21.78 11.93
CA MET A 219 -16.53 -21.86 13.30
C MET A 219 -15.08 -22.36 13.38
N ARG A 220 -14.58 -23.08 12.37
CA ARG A 220 -13.16 -23.42 12.29
C ARG A 220 -12.23 -22.19 12.29
N TYR A 221 -12.69 -21.02 11.84
CA TYR A 221 -11.93 -19.77 11.95
C TYR A 221 -11.84 -19.26 13.41
N VAL A 222 -12.77 -19.63 14.30
CA VAL A 222 -12.68 -19.23 15.73
C VAL A 222 -11.47 -19.86 16.37
N ASP A 223 -11.13 -21.10 15.98
CA ASP A 223 -9.93 -21.79 16.42
C ASP A 223 -8.64 -21.11 15.91
N ASN A 224 -8.75 -20.28 14.85
CA ASN A 224 -7.66 -19.46 14.34
C ASN A 224 -7.48 -18.13 15.10
N ALA A 225 -8.24 -17.85 16.16
CA ALA A 225 -8.08 -16.63 16.95
C ALA A 225 -6.66 -16.48 17.57
N ASN A 226 -5.95 -17.59 17.78
CA ASN A 226 -4.55 -17.59 18.24
C ASN A 226 -3.54 -17.34 17.10
N ARG A 227 -3.99 -17.40 15.84
CA ARG A 227 -3.16 -17.12 14.68
C ARG A 227 -3.37 -15.67 14.31
N HIS A 228 -2.37 -14.84 14.58
CA HIS A 228 -2.48 -13.42 14.32
C HIS A 228 -2.14 -13.07 12.86
N TYR A 229 -3.06 -12.39 12.17
CA TYR A 229 -2.94 -11.96 10.77
C TYR A 229 -2.83 -10.44 10.64
N ASP A 230 -2.14 -9.99 9.59
CA ASP A 230 -2.03 -8.56 9.26
C ASP A 230 -3.29 -8.09 8.51
N VAL A 231 -3.79 -8.92 7.59
CA VAL A 231 -5.02 -8.66 6.83
C VAL A 231 -5.89 -9.90 6.82
N ILE A 232 -7.19 -9.70 7.06
CA ILE A 232 -8.20 -10.75 6.91
C ILE A 232 -9.19 -10.32 5.84
N ILE A 233 -9.50 -11.22 4.91
CA ILE A 233 -10.44 -11.00 3.80
C ILE A 233 -11.56 -12.03 3.92
N ILE A 234 -12.78 -11.55 4.13
CA ILE A 234 -13.99 -12.37 4.05
C ILE A 234 -14.57 -12.18 2.65
N ALA A 235 -14.33 -13.16 1.78
CA ALA A 235 -14.59 -13.05 0.34
C ALA A 235 -16.02 -13.44 -0.06
N ASP A 236 -16.72 -14.20 0.79
CA ASP A 236 -18.09 -14.64 0.52
C ASP A 236 -19.09 -14.00 1.47
N ASP A 237 -20.34 -13.89 0.99
CA ASP A 237 -21.45 -13.58 1.86
C ASP A 237 -22.07 -14.85 2.44
N ALA A 238 -21.68 -15.19 3.67
CA ALA A 238 -22.21 -16.32 4.43
C ALA A 238 -23.77 -16.35 4.51
N ARG A 239 -24.46 -15.23 4.29
CA ARG A 239 -25.94 -15.15 4.27
C ARG A 239 -26.59 -15.94 3.11
N HIS A 240 -25.85 -16.25 2.04
CA HIS A 240 -26.39 -16.92 0.85
C HIS A 240 -26.38 -18.46 0.93
N VAL A 241 -25.91 -19.02 2.05
CA VAL A 241 -25.90 -20.46 2.34
C VAL A 241 -27.31 -20.90 2.78
N GLN A 242 -28.09 -21.52 1.88
CA GLN A 242 -29.38 -22.13 2.24
C GLN A 242 -29.41 -23.64 1.95
N ARG A 243 -29.82 -24.42 2.97
CA ARG A 243 -30.68 -25.60 2.75
C ARG A 243 -31.59 -25.88 3.94
N GLU A 244 -32.82 -26.24 3.60
CA GLU A 244 -34.02 -26.36 4.43
C GLU A 244 -34.13 -27.61 5.34
N ASN A 245 -33.07 -28.39 5.55
CA ASN A 245 -33.20 -29.61 6.36
C ASN A 245 -32.56 -29.46 7.75
N HIS A 246 -33.38 -29.04 8.72
CA HIS A 246 -33.28 -29.30 10.17
C HIS A 246 -31.94 -29.06 10.88
N TRP A 247 -31.11 -28.12 10.42
CA TRP A 247 -30.16 -27.46 11.30
C TRP A 247 -30.78 -26.16 11.82
N LYS A 248 -30.77 -25.96 13.14
CA LYS A 248 -31.03 -24.65 13.74
C LYS A 248 -29.92 -23.69 13.28
N GLY A 249 -30.15 -22.97 12.19
CA GLY A 249 -29.20 -22.01 11.66
C GLY A 249 -29.35 -21.84 10.15
N ALA A 250 -30.46 -21.20 9.73
CA ALA A 250 -30.35 -20.32 8.57
C ALA A 250 -29.19 -19.34 8.84
N ALA A 251 -28.41 -18.95 7.83
CA ALA A 251 -27.32 -18.00 7.99
C ALA A 251 -27.84 -16.69 8.59
N SER A 252 -27.68 -16.57 9.90
CA SER A 252 -28.29 -15.54 10.70
C SER A 252 -27.26 -14.46 11.00
N MET A 253 -27.70 -13.25 11.31
CA MET A 253 -26.80 -12.16 11.68
C MET A 253 -25.91 -12.53 12.88
N GLU A 254 -26.35 -13.46 13.73
CA GLU A 254 -25.55 -14.04 14.82
C GLU A 254 -24.33 -14.80 14.29
N LYS A 255 -24.49 -15.62 13.24
CA LYS A 255 -23.37 -16.35 12.64
C LYS A 255 -22.36 -15.39 12.02
N ARG A 256 -22.84 -14.37 11.31
CA ARG A 256 -22.00 -13.34 10.71
C ARG A 256 -21.28 -12.52 11.79
N ALA A 257 -21.93 -12.28 12.93
CA ALA A 257 -21.32 -11.65 14.12
C ALA A 257 -20.18 -12.49 14.69
N GLU A 258 -20.38 -13.79 14.87
CA GLU A 258 -19.32 -14.69 15.33
C GLU A 258 -18.11 -14.66 14.39
N VAL A 259 -18.32 -14.55 13.06
CA VAL A 259 -17.22 -14.46 12.08
C VAL A 259 -16.43 -13.18 12.24
N ILE A 260 -17.15 -12.06 12.30
CA ILE A 260 -16.55 -10.75 12.48
C ILE A 260 -15.83 -10.66 13.83
N GLU A 261 -16.38 -11.24 14.89
CA GLU A 261 -15.80 -11.25 16.23
C GLU A 261 -14.47 -12.00 16.27
N ALA A 262 -14.40 -13.23 15.75
CA ALA A 262 -13.12 -13.94 15.79
C ALA A 262 -12.14 -13.44 14.72
N ALA A 263 -12.60 -12.88 13.59
CA ALA A 263 -11.72 -12.13 12.69
C ALA A 263 -11.10 -10.93 13.42
N GLN A 264 -11.89 -10.19 14.21
CA GLN A 264 -11.40 -9.11 15.04
C GLN A 264 -10.37 -9.57 16.08
N ALA A 265 -10.56 -10.75 16.68
CA ALA A 265 -9.62 -11.35 17.64
C ALA A 265 -8.34 -11.86 16.97
N ALA A 266 -8.43 -12.37 15.73
CA ALA A 266 -7.30 -12.90 14.97
C ALA A 266 -6.46 -11.81 14.28
N LEU A 267 -6.93 -10.56 14.22
CA LEU A 267 -6.13 -9.45 13.67
C LEU A 267 -5.02 -9.03 14.63
N LYS A 268 -3.82 -8.80 14.10
CA LYS A 268 -2.75 -8.08 14.80
C LYS A 268 -3.16 -6.63 15.08
N ALA A 269 -2.45 -6.00 15.99
CA ALA A 269 -2.52 -4.55 16.14
C ALA A 269 -2.12 -3.87 14.81
N GLY A 270 -2.93 -2.92 14.33
CA GLY A 270 -2.75 -2.35 12.98
C GLY A 270 -3.45 -3.12 11.86
N GLY A 271 -3.97 -4.31 12.15
CA GLY A 271 -4.57 -5.18 11.14
C GLY A 271 -5.83 -4.62 10.50
N VAL A 272 -6.09 -5.05 9.26
CA VAL A 272 -7.23 -4.61 8.45
C VAL A 272 -8.12 -5.81 8.09
N LEU A 273 -9.41 -5.69 8.38
CA LEU A 273 -10.44 -6.60 7.89
C LEU A 273 -11.06 -6.02 6.61
N ALA A 274 -11.22 -6.84 5.58
CA ALA A 274 -12.02 -6.54 4.40
C ALA A 274 -13.15 -7.56 4.25
N VAL A 275 -14.35 -7.09 3.93
CA VAL A 275 -15.56 -7.91 3.88
C VAL A 275 -16.35 -7.61 2.62
N PHE A 276 -16.58 -8.63 1.79
CA PHE A 276 -17.60 -8.55 0.76
C PHE A 276 -18.97 -8.43 1.43
N SER A 277 -19.60 -7.27 1.26
CA SER A 277 -20.81 -6.89 2.00
C SER A 277 -22.09 -7.05 1.18
N GLY A 278 -21.99 -7.61 -0.03
CA GLY A 278 -23.13 -7.82 -0.93
C GLY A 278 -23.56 -6.55 -1.66
N GLU A 279 -24.82 -6.51 -2.06
CA GLU A 279 -25.44 -5.36 -2.70
C GLU A 279 -25.59 -4.19 -1.71
N ILE A 280 -25.50 -2.97 -2.22
CA ILE A 280 -25.59 -1.76 -1.37
C ILE A 280 -26.99 -1.58 -0.76
N GLU A 281 -28.05 -2.07 -1.42
CA GLU A 281 -29.44 -1.95 -1.01
C GLU A 281 -29.82 -2.98 0.08
N GLY A 282 -29.15 -2.91 1.24
CA GLY A 282 -29.53 -3.65 2.44
C GLY A 282 -28.39 -4.41 3.11
N PRO A 283 -27.87 -5.50 2.50
CA PRO A 283 -26.85 -6.37 3.09
C PRO A 283 -25.61 -5.59 3.59
N ALA A 284 -25.19 -4.60 2.82
CA ALA A 284 -24.04 -3.75 3.16
C ALA A 284 -24.23 -2.93 4.45
N TRP A 285 -25.45 -2.42 4.67
CA TRP A 285 -25.77 -1.62 5.85
C TRP A 285 -25.88 -2.47 7.11
N GLU A 286 -26.35 -3.71 6.99
CA GLU A 286 -26.34 -4.67 8.10
C GLU A 286 -24.93 -4.99 8.55
N ASP A 287 -24.02 -5.22 7.59
CA ASP A 287 -22.61 -5.48 7.85
C ASP A 287 -21.92 -4.29 8.47
N ARG A 288 -22.17 -3.08 7.94
CA ARG A 288 -21.62 -1.87 8.52
C ARG A 288 -22.04 -1.71 9.99
N ARG A 289 -23.33 -1.86 10.29
CA ARG A 289 -23.85 -1.79 11.67
C ARG A 289 -23.26 -2.86 12.56
N LEU A 290 -23.03 -4.06 12.04
CA LEU A 290 -22.42 -5.16 12.77
C LEU A 290 -20.93 -4.89 13.05
N LEU A 291 -20.15 -4.56 12.00
CA LEU A 291 -18.74 -4.20 12.10
C LEU A 291 -18.53 -3.06 13.09
N ARG A 292 -19.42 -2.06 13.14
CA ARG A 292 -19.31 -0.93 14.08
C ARG A 292 -19.40 -1.34 15.55
N ARG A 293 -19.98 -2.50 15.87
CA ARG A 293 -20.00 -3.06 17.23
C ARG A 293 -18.64 -3.58 17.66
N TYR A 294 -17.84 -4.06 16.71
CA TYR A 294 -16.54 -4.69 16.96
C TYR A 294 -15.36 -3.76 16.59
N PHE A 295 -15.54 -2.81 15.68
CA PHE A 295 -14.46 -1.98 15.18
C PHE A 295 -14.74 -0.48 15.41
N PRO A 296 -13.77 0.26 15.96
CA PRO A 296 -13.87 1.70 16.13
C PRO A 296 -13.88 2.46 14.79
N ARG A 297 -13.26 1.89 13.75
CA ARG A 297 -13.17 2.47 12.40
C ARG A 297 -13.70 1.48 11.38
N VAL A 298 -14.72 1.91 10.64
CA VAL A 298 -15.38 1.14 9.59
C VAL A 298 -15.58 2.05 8.39
N PHE A 299 -15.09 1.61 7.23
CA PHE A 299 -15.17 2.31 5.96
C PHE A 299 -15.98 1.48 4.98
N LEU A 300 -16.77 2.14 4.13
CA LEU A 300 -17.60 1.52 3.13
C LEU A 300 -17.13 2.00 1.75
N GLY A 301 -16.77 1.06 0.88
CA GLY A 301 -16.45 1.30 -0.51
C GLY A 301 -17.47 0.64 -1.43
N THR A 302 -17.71 1.19 -2.62
CA THR A 302 -18.66 0.62 -3.58
C THR A 302 -18.10 0.57 -5.00
N ARG A 303 -18.53 -0.43 -5.79
CA ARG A 303 -18.26 -0.55 -7.23
C ARG A 303 -19.48 -1.09 -7.96
N TYR A 304 -19.79 -0.53 -9.12
CA TYR A 304 -20.75 -1.15 -10.03
C TYR A 304 -20.11 -2.37 -10.71
N VAL A 305 -20.75 -3.54 -10.59
CA VAL A 305 -20.31 -4.78 -11.23
C VAL A 305 -21.31 -5.14 -12.35
N PRO A 306 -20.93 -5.05 -13.64
CA PRO A 306 -21.85 -5.22 -14.76
C PRO A 306 -22.62 -6.54 -14.79
N SER A 307 -21.95 -7.66 -14.50
CA SER A 307 -22.57 -8.99 -14.47
C SER A 307 -23.53 -9.19 -13.32
N VAL A 308 -23.34 -8.47 -12.20
CA VAL A 308 -24.31 -8.40 -11.10
C VAL A 308 -25.46 -7.46 -11.45
N GLY A 309 -25.18 -6.41 -12.23
CA GLY A 309 -26.16 -5.40 -12.62
C GLY A 309 -26.50 -4.40 -11.51
N ALA A 310 -25.67 -4.32 -10.46
CA ALA A 310 -25.88 -3.47 -9.30
C ALA A 310 -24.56 -2.95 -8.70
N PRO A 311 -24.60 -1.87 -7.88
CA PRO A 311 -23.51 -1.49 -7.02
C PRO A 311 -23.29 -2.53 -5.91
N VAL A 312 -22.08 -3.09 -5.91
CA VAL A 312 -21.57 -3.99 -4.89
C VAL A 312 -20.79 -3.20 -3.85
N ALA A 313 -20.94 -3.59 -2.58
CA ALA A 313 -20.32 -2.93 -1.44
C ALA A 313 -19.25 -3.80 -0.76
N TYR A 314 -18.21 -3.12 -0.28
CA TYR A 314 -17.08 -3.69 0.44
C TYR A 314 -16.88 -2.89 1.72
N SER A 315 -16.82 -3.58 2.85
CA SER A 315 -16.56 -2.95 4.14
C SER A 315 -15.12 -3.22 4.56
N TYR A 316 -14.43 -2.19 5.03
CA TYR A 316 -13.08 -2.28 5.57
C TYR A 316 -13.12 -1.82 7.02
N ALA A 317 -12.52 -2.58 7.92
CA ALA A 317 -12.58 -2.28 9.35
C ALA A 317 -11.22 -2.49 10.01
N THR A 318 -10.90 -1.63 10.98
CA THR A 318 -9.67 -1.74 11.77
C THR A 318 -9.89 -1.24 13.20
N ARG A 319 -9.11 -1.79 14.12
CA ARG A 319 -9.03 -1.34 15.52
C ARG A 319 -8.01 -0.22 15.72
N SER A 320 -7.17 0.01 14.72
CA SER A 320 -6.00 0.86 14.84
C SER A 320 -6.21 2.19 14.11
N GLU A 321 -5.59 3.24 14.65
CA GLU A 321 -5.43 4.51 13.95
C GLU A 321 -4.26 4.45 12.94
N ALA A 322 -3.43 3.41 12.98
CA ALA A 322 -2.24 3.28 12.11
C ALA A 322 -2.59 3.19 10.61
N PRO A 323 -3.58 2.39 10.16
CA PRO A 323 -4.01 2.46 8.76
C PRO A 323 -4.62 3.84 8.45
N PRO A 324 -4.30 4.47 7.31
CA PRO A 324 -4.92 5.72 6.91
C PRO A 324 -6.43 5.60 6.74
N ASP A 325 -7.14 6.72 6.85
CA ASP A 325 -8.52 6.80 6.38
C ASP A 325 -8.53 6.73 4.84
N PRO A 326 -9.13 5.69 4.22
CA PRO A 326 -9.14 5.54 2.77
C PRO A 326 -9.79 6.72 2.03
N ARG A 327 -10.68 7.47 2.70
CA ARG A 327 -11.36 8.64 2.11
C ARG A 327 -10.43 9.84 1.94
N MET A 328 -9.31 9.85 2.65
CA MET A 328 -8.38 10.98 2.73
C MET A 328 -7.10 10.74 1.91
N LEU A 329 -6.98 9.59 1.25
CA LEU A 329 -5.79 9.25 0.47
C LEU A 329 -5.82 9.88 -0.91
N ALA A 330 -4.73 10.54 -1.27
CA ALA A 330 -4.55 11.05 -2.62
C ALA A 330 -4.39 9.88 -3.61
N PRO A 331 -5.01 9.94 -4.81
CA PRO A 331 -4.83 8.92 -5.85
C PRO A 331 -3.36 8.56 -6.11
N GLU A 332 -2.49 9.57 -6.16
CA GLU A 332 -1.06 9.39 -6.45
C GLU A 332 -0.35 8.57 -5.38
N TYR A 333 -0.81 8.62 -4.13
CA TYR A 333 -0.29 7.80 -3.04
C TYR A 333 -0.64 6.33 -3.26
N ILE A 334 -1.89 6.03 -3.64
CA ILE A 334 -2.34 4.68 -3.94
C ILE A 334 -1.55 4.12 -5.12
N ASP A 335 -1.41 4.91 -6.19
CA ASP A 335 -0.67 4.47 -7.38
C ASP A 335 0.81 4.24 -7.09
N ALA A 336 1.44 5.11 -6.30
CA ALA A 336 2.83 4.91 -5.87
C ALA A 336 2.98 3.64 -5.04
N ARG A 337 2.06 3.38 -4.11
CA ARG A 337 2.07 2.17 -3.29
C ARG A 337 1.89 0.92 -4.14
N LEU A 338 0.92 0.90 -5.05
CA LEU A 338 0.71 -0.20 -5.99
C LEU A 338 1.95 -0.46 -6.85
N ARG A 339 2.57 0.57 -7.43
CA ARG A 339 3.79 0.43 -8.24
C ARG A 339 4.95 -0.19 -7.45
N ARG A 340 5.06 0.10 -6.16
CA ARG A 340 6.17 -0.34 -5.30
C ARG A 340 5.94 -1.69 -4.64
N THR A 341 4.69 -2.11 -4.46
CA THR A 341 4.37 -3.32 -3.69
C THR A 341 3.66 -4.40 -4.48
N THR A 342 3.31 -4.16 -5.75
CA THR A 342 2.58 -5.14 -6.57
C THR A 342 3.29 -5.55 -7.85
N ILE A 343 3.10 -6.80 -8.25
CA ILE A 343 3.54 -7.37 -9.53
C ILE A 343 2.35 -7.75 -10.41
N GLY A 344 2.51 -7.65 -11.73
CA GLY A 344 1.49 -8.02 -12.71
C GLY A 344 0.38 -6.98 -12.93
N GLY A 345 0.38 -5.89 -12.15
CA GLY A 345 -0.55 -4.77 -12.29
C GLY A 345 -2.01 -5.10 -11.94
N THR A 346 -2.82 -4.07 -11.93
CA THR A 346 -4.28 -4.11 -11.73
C THR A 346 -5.00 -3.77 -13.03
N ARG A 347 -6.22 -4.28 -13.18
CA ARG A 347 -7.07 -4.04 -14.37
C ARG A 347 -8.14 -2.99 -14.12
N SER A 348 -8.68 -2.93 -12.89
CA SER A 348 -9.77 -2.05 -12.51
C SER A 348 -9.41 -1.12 -11.35
N TYR A 349 -8.42 -1.44 -10.52
CA TYR A 349 -8.11 -0.69 -9.30
C TYR A 349 -6.85 0.17 -9.43
N ASP A 350 -7.01 1.48 -9.33
CA ASP A 350 -5.97 2.49 -9.27
C ASP A 350 -6.36 3.57 -8.22
N GLY A 351 -5.57 4.62 -8.09
CA GLY A 351 -5.84 5.70 -7.14
C GLY A 351 -7.13 6.47 -7.40
N LEU A 352 -7.49 6.69 -8.67
CA LEU A 352 -8.75 7.37 -9.01
C LEU A 352 -9.95 6.47 -8.72
N THR A 353 -9.82 5.18 -8.98
CA THR A 353 -10.80 4.17 -8.60
C THR A 353 -10.93 4.07 -7.09
N HIS A 354 -9.84 4.08 -6.33
CA HIS A 354 -9.89 4.12 -4.87
C HIS A 354 -10.72 5.32 -4.40
N LEU A 355 -10.39 6.52 -4.89
CA LEU A 355 -11.16 7.73 -4.59
C LEU A 355 -12.64 7.56 -4.94
N HIS A 356 -12.95 7.05 -6.14
CA HIS A 356 -14.33 6.79 -6.57
C HIS A 356 -15.06 5.80 -5.65
N MET A 357 -14.39 4.72 -5.21
CA MET A 357 -14.97 3.70 -4.35
C MET A 357 -15.43 4.27 -3.01
N PHE A 358 -14.64 5.17 -2.43
CA PHE A 358 -14.88 5.75 -1.11
C PHE A 358 -15.64 7.10 -1.17
N ALA A 359 -15.82 7.68 -2.36
CA ALA A 359 -16.62 8.88 -2.60
C ALA A 359 -18.13 8.56 -2.70
N LEU A 360 -18.70 8.03 -1.62
CA LEU A 360 -20.13 7.68 -1.52
C LEU A 360 -21.03 8.89 -1.74
N THR A 361 -22.28 8.70 -2.17
CA THR A 361 -23.23 9.79 -2.41
C THR A 361 -23.59 10.52 -1.11
N LYS A 362 -24.09 11.76 -1.23
CA LYS A 362 -24.36 12.62 -0.07
C LYS A 362 -25.33 11.98 0.92
N ASP A 363 -26.42 11.40 0.45
CA ASP A 363 -27.43 10.70 1.24
C ASP A 363 -26.83 9.50 2.01
N MET A 364 -25.93 8.74 1.38
CA MET A 364 -25.22 7.66 2.07
C MET A 364 -24.30 8.19 3.17
N ARG A 365 -23.57 9.29 2.91
CA ARG A 365 -22.73 9.94 3.92
C ARG A 365 -23.55 10.49 5.09
N ASP A 366 -24.69 11.12 4.81
CA ASP A 366 -25.59 11.65 5.83
C ASP A 366 -26.15 10.52 6.72
N GLU A 367 -26.51 9.36 6.15
CA GLU A 367 -26.95 8.20 6.94
C GLU A 367 -25.81 7.57 7.74
N ILE A 368 -24.60 7.48 7.18
CA ILE A 368 -23.38 7.06 7.89
C ILE A 368 -23.13 7.95 9.11
N ASP A 369 -23.14 9.27 8.93
CA ASP A 369 -22.89 10.24 10.00
C ASP A 369 -23.95 10.14 11.11
N LYS A 370 -25.22 9.96 10.71
CA LYS A 370 -26.34 9.76 11.64
C LYS A 370 -26.25 8.43 12.40
N GLU A 371 -25.86 7.33 11.75
CA GLU A 371 -25.61 6.05 12.42
C GLU A 371 -24.44 6.17 13.42
N ASP A 372 -23.37 6.87 13.04
CA ASP A 372 -22.19 7.07 13.88
C ASP A 372 -22.48 7.99 15.08
N LEU A 373 -23.28 9.05 14.90
CA LEU A 373 -23.77 9.89 15.99
C LEU A 373 -24.62 9.09 16.97
N LYS A 374 -25.59 8.31 16.48
CA LYS A 374 -26.42 7.43 17.34
C LYS A 374 -25.58 6.40 18.08
N ALA A 375 -24.54 5.85 17.45
CA ALA A 375 -23.63 4.91 18.08
C ALA A 375 -22.87 5.60 19.23
N ARG A 376 -22.33 6.80 19.01
CA ARG A 376 -21.64 7.60 20.04
C ARG A 376 -22.55 7.96 21.22
N GLU A 377 -23.79 8.35 20.95
CA GLU A 377 -24.79 8.66 21.98
C GLU A 377 -25.15 7.45 22.84
N LYS A 378 -25.25 6.25 22.24
CA LYS A 378 -25.48 5.00 22.98
C LYS A 378 -24.25 4.50 23.71
N SER A 379 -23.05 4.68 23.16
CA SER A 379 -21.78 4.28 23.77
C SER A 379 -21.40 5.11 24.99
N ALA A 380 -22.01 6.27 25.23
CA ALA A 380 -21.89 7.00 26.50
C ALA A 380 -22.35 6.18 27.72
N ALA A 381 -23.11 5.10 27.51
CA ALA A 381 -23.56 4.16 28.55
C ALA A 381 -22.76 2.85 28.61
N THR A 382 -21.82 2.61 27.69
CA THR A 382 -21.02 1.38 27.63
C THR A 382 -19.55 1.75 27.67
N ILE A 383 -19.02 1.93 28.89
CA ILE A 383 -17.58 1.85 29.13
C ILE A 383 -17.17 0.45 28.69
N VAL A 384 -16.44 0.33 27.58
CA VAL A 384 -15.73 -0.91 27.25
C VAL A 384 -14.60 -1.02 28.29
N VAL A 385 -14.87 -1.76 29.36
CA VAL A 385 -13.87 -2.19 30.33
C VAL A 385 -13.14 -3.37 29.72
N GLY A 386 -11.88 -3.14 29.38
CA GLY A 386 -10.93 -4.12 28.85
C GLY A 386 -9.83 -3.35 28.13
N ALA A 387 -8.56 -3.71 28.37
CA ALA A 387 -7.40 -3.08 27.76
C ALA A 387 -7.66 -2.79 26.28
N THR A 388 -7.75 -1.51 25.93
CA THR A 388 -7.77 -1.10 24.52
C THR A 388 -6.45 -1.56 23.90
N PRO A 389 -6.41 -2.20 22.72
CA PRO A 389 -5.15 -2.50 22.03
C PRO A 389 -4.35 -1.27 21.59
N SER A 390 -4.84 -0.05 21.89
CA SER A 390 -3.96 1.11 22.08
C SER A 390 -2.78 0.76 22.98
N GLU A 391 -2.97 -0.13 23.96
CA GLU A 391 -1.96 -0.58 24.93
C GLU A 391 -1.02 -1.67 24.40
N LEU A 392 -1.17 -2.15 23.16
CA LEU A 392 -0.25 -3.11 22.53
C LEU A 392 0.57 -2.50 21.39
N LEU A 393 0.19 -1.31 20.89
CA LEU A 393 1.07 -0.41 20.14
C LEU A 393 1.64 0.73 21.02
N HIS A 394 1.05 0.93 22.19
CA HIS A 394 1.62 1.61 23.35
C HIS A 394 1.59 0.65 24.52
N ALA A 395 2.53 -0.31 24.61
CA ALA A 395 2.75 -1.02 25.89
C ALA A 395 2.66 0.00 27.03
N PRO A 396 1.92 -0.23 28.14
CA PRO A 396 2.18 0.55 29.34
C PRO A 396 3.68 0.41 29.54
N TYR A 397 4.38 1.54 29.63
CA TYR A 397 5.79 1.57 29.99
C TYR A 397 5.91 0.80 31.30
N LYS A 398 6.22 -0.49 31.21
CA LYS A 398 6.94 -1.16 32.26
C LYS A 398 8.34 -0.62 32.10
N GLU A 399 8.87 -0.07 33.19
CA GLU A 399 10.29 -0.15 33.48
C GLU A 399 10.66 -1.64 33.55
N GLU A 400 10.59 -2.35 32.43
CA GLU A 400 11.57 -3.40 32.21
C GLU A 400 12.86 -2.61 32.04
N PRO A 401 13.89 -2.84 32.88
CA PRO A 401 15.18 -2.25 32.62
C PRO A 401 15.48 -2.60 31.16
N PHE A 402 15.78 -1.60 30.35
CA PHE A 402 16.32 -1.83 29.02
C PHE A 402 17.47 -2.82 29.25
N LEU A 403 17.27 -4.09 28.87
CA LEU A 403 18.39 -4.87 28.40
C LEU A 403 18.84 -4.04 27.23
N ASP A 404 19.97 -3.33 27.38
CA ASP A 404 20.60 -2.53 26.34
C ASP A 404 20.40 -3.30 25.03
N PRO A 405 19.45 -2.91 24.16
CA PRO A 405 19.43 -3.47 22.84
C PRO A 405 20.68 -2.86 22.24
N VAL A 406 21.73 -3.67 22.15
CA VAL A 406 22.99 -3.30 21.51
C VAL A 406 22.69 -3.20 20.02
N THR A 407 21.94 -2.18 19.62
CA THR A 407 21.91 -1.67 18.25
C THR A 407 23.07 -0.70 18.15
N GLN A 408 24.24 -1.19 17.75
CA GLN A 408 25.28 -0.31 17.23
C GLN A 408 24.71 0.34 15.94
N GLY A 409 24.76 1.67 15.81
CA GLY A 409 24.19 2.38 14.65
C GLY A 409 23.03 3.34 14.96
N ASP A 410 23.21 4.29 15.87
CA ASP A 410 22.19 5.32 16.13
C ASP A 410 22.29 6.48 15.14
N THR A 411 21.14 6.92 14.61
CA THR A 411 21.04 8.18 13.88
C THR A 411 20.56 9.25 14.83
N ILE A 412 21.42 10.23 15.07
CA ILE A 412 21.02 11.49 15.69
C ILE A 412 20.58 12.38 14.56
N THR A 413 19.36 12.92 14.64
CA THR A 413 18.95 13.98 13.74
C THR A 413 18.80 15.27 14.55
N ARG A 414 19.15 16.40 13.96
CA ARG A 414 18.95 17.72 14.55
C ARG A 414 18.46 18.69 13.49
N GLU A 415 17.51 19.49 13.88
CA GLU A 415 17.07 20.67 13.15
C GLU A 415 17.67 21.90 13.82
N PHE A 416 18.16 22.83 13.02
CA PHE A 416 18.87 24.02 13.42
C PHE A 416 18.11 25.25 12.93
N TYR A 417 17.86 26.17 13.84
CA TYR A 417 17.03 27.36 13.62
C TYR A 417 17.82 28.63 13.91
N GLY A 418 17.57 29.65 13.08
CA GLY A 418 18.23 30.95 13.20
C GLY A 418 19.71 30.89 12.84
N CYS A 419 20.07 30.06 11.86
CA CYS A 419 21.46 29.94 11.39
C CYS A 419 21.92 31.21 10.68
N ALA A 420 23.22 31.50 10.74
CA ALA A 420 23.81 32.61 10.02
C ALA A 420 23.73 32.39 8.50
N ASN A 421 23.24 33.39 7.74
CA ASN A 421 23.16 33.30 6.28
C ASN A 421 24.54 33.09 5.62
N GLU A 422 25.60 33.56 6.27
CA GLU A 422 26.98 33.41 5.81
C GLU A 422 27.45 31.94 5.85
N ALA A 423 26.90 31.13 6.75
CA ALA A 423 27.16 29.69 6.81
C ALA A 423 26.55 28.93 5.61
N PHE A 424 25.52 29.51 4.97
CA PHE A 424 24.76 28.87 3.90
C PHE A 424 25.31 29.13 2.50
N ASN A 425 26.55 28.69 2.30
CA ASN A 425 27.13 28.50 0.99
C ASN A 425 27.81 27.13 0.91
N MET A 426 28.01 26.63 -0.31
CA MET A 426 28.46 25.26 -0.50
C MET A 426 29.84 24.97 0.09
N THR A 427 30.75 25.94 0.05
CA THR A 427 32.10 25.81 0.61
C THR A 427 32.03 25.66 2.12
N ASN A 428 31.27 26.53 2.79
CA ASN A 428 31.13 26.47 4.24
C ASN A 428 30.43 25.19 4.68
N LEU A 429 29.33 24.80 4.04
CA LEU A 429 28.63 23.55 4.40
C LEU A 429 29.52 22.31 4.22
N LYS A 430 30.38 22.28 3.20
CA LYS A 430 31.39 21.20 3.06
C LYS A 430 32.35 21.18 4.25
N THR A 431 32.92 22.33 4.60
CA THR A 431 33.86 22.45 5.71
C THR A 431 33.22 22.05 7.05
N ILE A 432 31.96 22.42 7.27
CA ILE A 432 31.19 22.01 8.47
C ILE A 432 31.04 20.49 8.54
N VAL A 433 30.70 19.87 7.41
CA VAL A 433 30.56 18.41 7.35
C VAL A 433 31.91 17.71 7.52
N GLU A 434 32.98 18.20 6.89
CA GLU A 434 34.34 17.67 7.05
C GLU A 434 34.82 17.76 8.52
N GLY A 435 34.60 18.90 9.18
CA GLY A 435 34.91 19.05 10.61
C GLY A 435 34.06 18.13 11.49
N ALA A 436 32.79 17.91 11.15
CA ALA A 436 31.94 16.95 11.83
C ALA A 436 32.45 15.51 11.65
N VAL A 437 32.96 15.15 10.47
CA VAL A 437 33.63 13.86 10.22
C VAL A 437 34.85 13.69 11.12
N GLU A 438 35.68 14.73 11.28
CA GLU A 438 36.82 14.69 12.20
C GLU A 438 36.39 14.50 13.65
N LYS A 439 35.32 15.16 14.11
CA LYS A 439 34.74 14.94 15.44
C LYS A 439 34.29 13.50 15.65
N MET A 440 33.92 12.82 14.58
CA MET A 440 33.57 11.42 14.67
C MET A 440 34.76 10.46 14.74
N ASN A 441 36.00 10.95 14.73
CA ASN A 441 37.19 10.16 14.37
C ASN A 441 36.97 9.36 13.07
N GLY A 442 36.11 9.86 12.19
CA GLY A 442 35.79 9.22 10.92
C GLY A 442 36.81 9.61 9.87
N ARG A 443 37.19 8.67 9.01
CA ARG A 443 37.86 9.01 7.75
C ARG A 443 36.80 9.20 6.68
N LEU A 444 36.84 10.35 5.99
CA LEU A 444 35.94 10.65 4.89
C LEU A 444 36.17 9.67 3.72
N VAL A 445 35.09 9.02 3.28
CA VAL A 445 35.08 8.09 2.14
C VAL A 445 34.48 8.78 0.92
N PHE A 446 33.38 9.49 1.12
CA PHE A 446 32.65 10.20 0.08
C PHE A 446 32.16 11.53 0.62
N LEU A 447 32.24 12.58 -0.20
CA LEU A 447 31.65 13.88 0.09
C LEU A 447 31.06 14.45 -1.18
N ASN A 448 29.76 14.69 -1.17
CA ASN A 448 29.10 15.38 -2.25
C ASN A 448 28.28 16.56 -1.74
N ALA A 449 28.19 17.59 -2.57
CA ALA A 449 27.51 18.82 -2.25
C ALA A 449 26.71 19.30 -3.45
N THR A 450 25.40 19.45 -3.29
CA THR A 450 24.46 19.69 -4.37
C THR A 450 23.56 20.88 -4.02
N GLU A 451 23.34 21.76 -5.00
CA GLU A 451 22.35 22.83 -4.92
C GLU A 451 21.08 22.38 -5.65
N VAL A 452 19.99 22.22 -4.92
CA VAL A 452 18.67 21.91 -5.49
C VAL A 452 17.92 23.22 -5.68
N LYS A 453 17.85 23.67 -6.94
CA LYS A 453 17.20 24.94 -7.31
C LYS A 453 15.68 24.84 -7.44
N GLU A 454 15.18 23.65 -7.76
CA GLU A 454 13.77 23.38 -7.96
C GLU A 454 13.41 22.03 -7.35
N PHE A 455 12.35 22.00 -6.54
CA PHE A 455 11.74 20.75 -6.10
C PHE A 455 10.57 20.45 -7.03
N LYS A 456 10.69 19.37 -7.82
CA LYS A 456 9.56 18.80 -8.57
C LYS A 456 8.79 17.90 -7.63
N ASN A 457 7.55 18.28 -7.31
CA ASN A 457 6.66 17.36 -6.62
C ASN A 457 6.19 16.25 -7.59
N ASN A 458 5.55 15.21 -7.05
CA ASN A 458 5.04 14.08 -7.84
C ASN A 458 3.97 14.45 -8.89
N THR A 459 3.46 15.68 -8.87
CA THR A 459 2.49 16.19 -9.85
C THR A 459 3.15 16.99 -10.99
N GLY A 460 4.48 17.04 -11.04
CA GLY A 460 5.24 17.77 -12.06
C GLY A 460 5.27 19.28 -11.85
N ALA A 461 4.70 19.79 -10.76
CA ALA A 461 4.77 21.20 -10.41
C ALA A 461 6.12 21.52 -9.75
N THR A 462 6.87 22.43 -10.38
CA THR A 462 8.12 22.98 -9.85
C THR A 462 7.83 24.06 -8.83
N LYS A 463 8.22 23.84 -7.56
CA LYS A 463 8.33 24.93 -6.59
C LYS A 463 9.82 25.29 -6.42
N PRO A 464 10.21 26.56 -6.55
CA PRO A 464 11.56 27.00 -6.24
C PRO A 464 11.73 26.96 -4.72
N ILE A 465 12.42 25.93 -4.23
CA ILE A 465 12.87 25.83 -2.85
C ILE A 465 14.39 25.66 -2.95
N PRO A 466 15.18 26.75 -2.96
CA PRO A 466 16.63 26.66 -3.02
C PRO A 466 17.12 25.96 -1.74
N MET A 467 17.61 24.74 -1.89
CA MET A 467 18.16 23.91 -0.83
C MET A 467 19.61 23.57 -1.16
N LEU A 468 20.49 23.72 -0.19
CA LEU A 468 21.87 23.25 -0.26
C LEU A 468 21.95 21.93 0.50
N SER A 469 22.57 20.93 -0.09
CA SER A 469 22.68 19.60 0.49
C SER A 469 24.13 19.17 0.46
N VAL A 470 24.68 18.80 1.61
CA VAL A 470 25.99 18.16 1.72
C VAL A 470 25.80 16.79 2.34
N VAL A 471 26.35 15.76 1.71
CA VAL A 471 26.34 14.39 2.21
C VAL A 471 27.76 13.88 2.27
N ALA A 472 28.16 13.43 3.45
CA ALA A 472 29.40 12.74 3.69
C ALA A 472 29.14 11.31 4.13
N MET A 473 29.92 10.38 3.57
CA MET A 473 30.11 9.07 4.16
C MET A 473 31.49 9.02 4.78
N THR A 474 31.54 8.45 5.97
CA THR A 474 32.78 8.12 6.66
C THR A 474 32.92 6.61 6.71
N GLU A 475 34.06 6.13 7.18
CA GLU A 475 34.20 4.71 7.51
C GLU A 475 33.15 4.29 8.55
N GLY A 476 33.04 4.98 9.68
CA GLY A 476 32.15 4.53 10.75
C GLY A 476 30.70 5.02 10.70
N GLY A 477 30.23 5.64 9.61
CA GLY A 477 29.00 6.42 9.67
C GLY A 477 28.69 7.31 8.48
N SER A 478 27.63 8.10 8.57
CA SER A 478 27.24 9.11 7.58
C SER A 478 26.85 10.43 8.22
N ILE A 479 27.08 11.52 7.51
CA ILE A 479 26.59 12.86 7.87
C ILE A 479 25.85 13.44 6.68
N THR A 480 24.58 13.80 6.86
CA THR A 480 23.84 14.64 5.92
C THR A 480 23.64 16.01 6.55
N LEU A 481 23.74 17.07 5.73
CA LEU A 481 23.44 18.43 6.12
C LEU A 481 22.67 19.11 5.00
N HIS A 482 21.40 19.38 5.26
CA HIS A 482 20.50 20.11 4.38
C HIS A 482 20.26 21.51 4.93
N ALA A 483 20.42 22.52 4.10
CA ALA A 483 20.24 23.91 4.48
C ALA A 483 19.27 24.62 3.54
N TRP A 484 18.41 25.45 4.11
CA TRP A 484 17.43 26.27 3.41
C TRP A 484 17.67 27.75 3.74
N PRO A 485 18.47 28.45 2.90
CA PRO A 485 18.94 29.79 3.23
C PRO A 485 17.79 30.79 3.46
N SER A 486 16.74 30.71 2.65
CA SER A 486 15.56 31.58 2.76
C SER A 486 14.81 31.47 4.09
N TYR A 487 15.07 30.42 4.87
CA TYR A 487 14.40 30.14 6.15
C TYR A 487 15.34 30.20 7.35
N GLN A 488 16.63 30.52 7.15
CA GLN A 488 17.65 30.47 8.22
C GLN A 488 17.61 29.13 8.97
N TYR A 489 17.40 28.04 8.22
CA TYR A 489 17.06 26.72 8.72
C TYR A 489 17.97 25.66 8.10
N ALA A 490 18.42 24.71 8.91
CA ALA A 490 19.13 23.53 8.45
C ALA A 490 18.68 22.28 9.20
N ALA A 491 18.89 21.11 8.61
CA ALA A 491 18.71 19.83 9.25
C ALA A 491 19.92 18.96 8.97
N ALA A 492 20.39 18.22 9.98
CA ALA A 492 21.47 17.27 9.83
C ALA A 492 21.09 15.91 10.41
N ASP A 493 21.52 14.85 9.75
CA ASP A 493 21.54 13.49 10.26
C ASP A 493 22.99 13.08 10.46
N VAL A 494 23.31 12.52 11.63
CA VAL A 494 24.61 11.92 11.93
C VAL A 494 24.35 10.49 12.39
N THR A 495 24.85 9.54 11.61
CA THR A 495 24.76 8.11 11.91
C THR A 495 26.15 7.59 12.23
N ASN A 496 26.32 6.89 13.35
CA ASN A 496 27.56 6.19 13.67
C ASN A 496 27.30 4.69 13.90
N PHE A 497 27.82 3.86 12.99
CA PHE A 497 27.64 2.40 12.95
C PHE A 497 28.36 1.65 14.08
N ASN A 498 29.30 2.29 14.78
CA ASN A 498 30.22 1.61 15.69
C ASN A 498 30.14 2.07 17.16
N ASN A 499 29.70 3.31 17.44
CA ASN A 499 29.72 3.87 18.81
C ASN A 499 28.66 4.99 19.02
N TRP A 500 27.99 4.98 20.18
CA TRP A 500 26.97 5.94 20.60
C TRP A 500 27.51 7.36 20.89
N ALA A 501 28.64 7.47 21.59
CA ALA A 501 29.07 8.74 22.20
C ALA A 501 29.55 9.80 21.20
N VAL A 502 29.82 9.39 19.97
CA VAL A 502 30.59 10.15 18.98
C VAL A 502 29.69 11.04 18.10
N GLY A 503 28.40 10.71 17.98
CA GLY A 503 27.45 11.50 17.18
C GLY A 503 27.09 12.85 17.80
N GLU A 504 27.11 12.98 19.13
CA GLU A 504 26.80 14.26 19.80
C GLU A 504 27.90 15.30 19.57
N GLU A 505 29.17 14.90 19.52
CA GLU A 505 30.28 15.82 19.25
C GLU A 505 30.19 16.40 17.83
N ALA A 506 29.84 15.56 16.85
CA ALA A 506 29.59 16.00 15.48
C ALA A 506 28.39 16.96 15.41
N MET A 507 27.28 16.65 16.10
CA MET A 507 26.11 17.53 16.13
C MET A 507 26.39 18.88 16.81
N ASN A 508 27.17 18.89 17.88
CA ASN A 508 27.60 20.11 18.55
C ASN A 508 28.52 20.95 17.65
N HIS A 509 29.39 20.31 16.87
CA HIS A 509 30.19 21.01 15.88
C HIS A 509 29.31 21.65 14.81
N ILE A 510 28.37 20.91 14.21
CA ILE A 510 27.42 21.44 13.22
C ILE A 510 26.62 22.62 13.80
N PHE A 511 26.14 22.50 15.03
CA PHE A 511 25.42 23.58 15.73
C PHE A 511 26.24 24.89 15.79
N ASN A 512 27.51 24.77 16.21
CA ASN A 512 28.39 25.91 16.42
C ASN A 512 28.80 26.56 15.10
N GLU A 513 29.16 25.78 14.08
CA GLU A 513 29.62 26.33 12.80
C GLU A 513 28.49 26.91 11.95
N LEU A 514 27.24 26.45 12.15
CA LEU A 514 26.06 27.08 11.56
C LEU A 514 25.66 28.40 12.26
N ASP A 515 26.30 28.72 13.40
CA ASP A 515 25.90 29.78 14.31
C ASP A 515 24.39 29.71 14.62
N ALA A 516 23.91 28.49 14.90
CA ALA A 516 22.50 28.24 15.13
C ALA A 516 22.09 28.75 16.52
N THR A 517 20.99 29.49 16.60
CA THR A 517 20.48 29.99 17.89
C THR A 517 19.76 28.91 18.70
N LYS A 518 19.22 27.90 18.01
CA LYS A 518 18.42 26.84 18.60
C LYS A 518 18.56 25.57 17.78
N SER A 519 18.66 24.44 18.47
CA SER A 519 18.47 23.13 17.87
C SER A 519 17.33 22.38 18.53
N ILE A 520 16.63 21.57 17.74
CA ILE A 520 15.60 20.65 18.20
C ILE A 520 15.86 19.30 17.56
N GLY A 521 15.73 18.21 18.30
CA GLY A 521 15.74 16.91 17.67
C GLY A 521 15.42 15.75 18.60
N SER A 522 14.96 14.66 18.01
CA SER A 522 14.99 13.30 18.54
C SER A 522 16.33 12.62 18.24
N THR A 523 16.74 11.75 19.15
CA THR A 523 17.67 10.64 18.85
C THR A 523 16.78 9.45 18.50
N SER A 524 16.85 8.96 17.27
CA SER A 524 16.10 7.77 16.88
C SER A 524 16.96 6.54 17.13
N LEU A 525 16.56 5.74 18.11
CA LEU A 525 16.93 4.32 18.13
C LEU A 525 16.46 3.72 16.81
N ARG A 526 17.37 2.99 16.15
CA ARG A 526 17.14 2.33 14.86
C ARG A 526 15.77 1.62 14.84
N GLY A 527 14.91 1.97 13.88
CA GLY A 527 13.54 1.44 13.75
C GLY A 527 12.42 2.23 14.43
N SER A 528 12.69 3.37 15.08
CA SER A 528 11.64 4.29 15.58
C SER A 528 11.24 5.29 14.49
N LEU A 529 10.12 5.03 13.79
CA LEU A 529 9.52 5.94 12.78
C LEU A 529 9.00 7.25 13.38
N THR A 530 9.88 8.09 13.92
CA THR A 530 9.50 9.45 14.34
C THR A 530 10.40 10.47 13.67
N ARG A 531 10.05 10.85 12.42
CA ARG A 531 10.38 12.18 11.88
C ARG A 531 9.60 12.62 10.63
N PHE A 532 9.11 13.85 10.77
CA PHE A 532 8.66 14.90 9.84
C PHE A 532 8.59 14.63 8.34
N ALA A 533 7.48 15.12 7.76
CA ALA A 533 7.24 15.06 6.33
C ALA A 533 6.67 16.34 5.73
N SER A 534 7.22 16.73 4.57
CA SER A 534 6.72 17.76 3.66
C SER A 534 5.65 17.26 2.68
N ALA A 535 4.93 16.21 3.05
CA ALA A 535 3.68 15.68 2.48
C ALA A 535 2.98 14.93 3.62
N PRO A 536 1.67 14.61 3.59
CA PRO A 536 1.06 13.81 4.66
C PRO A 536 1.70 12.41 4.69
N ILE A 537 2.77 12.27 5.47
CA ILE A 537 3.28 10.98 5.93
C ILE A 537 2.44 10.63 7.14
N LEU A 538 1.96 9.39 7.14
CA LEU A 538 1.27 8.77 8.25
C LEU A 538 2.27 8.55 9.38
N ASP A 539 2.50 9.59 10.18
CA ASP A 539 3.46 9.68 11.28
C ASP A 539 3.20 8.75 12.49
N HIS A 540 2.43 7.66 12.34
CA HIS A 540 2.01 6.83 13.48
C HIS A 540 2.07 5.32 13.27
N VAL A 541 2.70 4.81 12.20
CA VAL A 541 2.95 3.37 12.09
C VAL A 541 4.20 3.02 12.90
N LYS A 542 4.07 2.61 14.16
CA LYS A 542 5.18 1.90 14.81
C LYS A 542 5.27 0.49 14.22
N TYR A 543 6.39 0.16 13.58
CA TYR A 543 6.63 -1.21 13.14
C TYR A 543 6.79 -2.12 14.36
N PRO A 544 6.17 -3.32 14.35
CA PRO A 544 6.22 -4.24 15.48
C PRO A 544 7.61 -4.85 15.71
N THR A 545 8.54 -4.73 14.76
CA THR A 545 9.92 -5.20 14.92
C THR A 545 10.88 -4.13 14.40
N PRO A 546 11.69 -3.47 15.26
CA PRO A 546 12.75 -2.60 14.79
C PRO A 546 13.81 -3.42 14.05
N TYR A 547 14.57 -2.77 13.18
CA TYR A 547 15.76 -3.37 12.60
C TYR A 547 16.70 -3.84 13.73
N LYS A 548 17.24 -5.05 13.60
CA LYS A 548 18.20 -5.67 14.51
C LYS A 548 19.46 -6.00 13.74
N GLN A 549 20.58 -5.54 14.29
CA GLN A 549 21.91 -5.98 13.92
C GLN A 549 22.48 -6.80 15.06
N ASN A 550 23.15 -7.89 14.73
CA ASN A 550 23.86 -8.70 15.71
C ASN A 550 24.98 -7.87 16.35
N PRO A 551 25.07 -7.81 17.69
CA PRO A 551 26.07 -6.98 18.39
C PRO A 551 27.52 -7.45 18.17
N LYS A 552 27.69 -8.64 17.58
CA LYS A 552 28.98 -9.19 17.18
C LYS A 552 29.45 -8.66 15.82
N VAL A 553 28.70 -7.76 15.19
CA VAL A 553 29.05 -7.12 13.91
C VAL A 553 29.69 -5.77 14.18
N GLU A 554 30.88 -5.54 13.62
CA GLU A 554 31.55 -4.24 13.61
C GLU A 554 31.85 -3.81 12.18
N PHE A 555 31.82 -2.51 11.91
CA PHE A 555 32.26 -1.98 10.62
C PHE A 555 33.79 -1.81 10.59
N ARG A 556 34.44 -2.19 9.48
CA ARG A 556 35.86 -1.89 9.21
C ARG A 556 36.10 -1.59 7.72
N ILE A 557 37.29 -1.10 7.39
CA ILE A 557 37.76 -0.99 5.99
C ILE A 557 37.89 -2.40 5.41
N SER A 558 37.20 -2.67 4.31
CA SER A 558 37.34 -3.93 3.59
C SER A 558 38.62 -3.91 2.74
N PRO A 559 39.46 -4.96 2.80
CA PRO A 559 40.60 -5.11 1.90
C PRO A 559 40.22 -5.20 0.42
N THR A 560 38.97 -5.57 0.11
CA THR A 560 38.52 -5.88 -1.26
C THR A 560 37.46 -4.91 -1.80
N ALA A 561 36.70 -4.25 -0.93
CA ALA A 561 35.56 -3.42 -1.31
C ALA A 561 35.53 -2.04 -0.62
N GLY A 562 36.64 -1.63 0.01
CA GLY A 562 36.76 -0.34 0.70
C GLY A 562 36.13 -0.31 2.09
N SER A 563 34.90 -0.79 2.24
CA SER A 563 34.13 -0.77 3.49
C SER A 563 33.42 -2.10 3.69
N GLY A 564 33.35 -2.64 4.91
CA GLY A 564 32.76 -3.95 5.17
C GLY A 564 32.36 -4.21 6.61
N ASN A 565 31.53 -5.21 6.81
CA ASN A 565 31.15 -5.72 8.13
C ASN A 565 32.06 -6.87 8.55
N PHE A 566 32.40 -6.96 9.83
CA PHE A 566 33.31 -7.97 10.37
C PHE A 566 32.76 -8.55 11.68
N ALA A 567 33.15 -9.78 11.99
CA ALA A 567 32.85 -10.40 13.27
C ALA A 567 33.81 -9.88 14.35
N ARG A 568 33.34 -9.14 15.35
CA ARG A 568 34.15 -8.79 16.54
C ARG A 568 34.24 -9.91 17.57
N GLU A 569 33.31 -10.85 17.50
CA GLU A 569 33.18 -12.02 18.37
C GLU A 569 32.80 -13.24 17.52
N PRO A 570 33.01 -14.50 17.99
CA PRO A 570 32.61 -15.68 17.23
C PRO A 570 31.10 -15.69 16.96
N ILE A 571 30.72 -15.89 15.71
CA ILE A 571 29.31 -16.02 15.28
C ILE A 571 29.08 -17.47 14.87
N MET A 572 28.14 -18.14 15.52
CA MET A 572 27.80 -19.52 15.22
C MET A 572 26.88 -19.60 14.00
N LYS A 573 26.96 -20.72 13.27
CA LYS A 573 26.03 -21.04 12.18
C LYS A 573 24.57 -20.86 12.62
N GLY A 574 23.78 -20.18 11.80
CA GLY A 574 22.37 -19.92 12.02
C GLY A 574 22.07 -18.72 12.92
N GLU A 575 23.08 -18.06 13.49
CA GLU A 575 22.86 -16.78 14.17
C GLU A 575 22.36 -15.72 13.17
N ILE A 576 21.31 -15.01 13.55
CA ILE A 576 20.79 -13.85 12.82
C ILE A 576 21.86 -12.76 12.86
N ILE A 577 22.22 -12.23 11.69
CA ILE A 577 23.15 -11.11 11.54
C ILE A 577 22.37 -9.81 11.39
N PHE A 578 21.40 -9.80 10.48
CA PHE A 578 20.52 -8.66 10.22
C PHE A 578 19.07 -9.17 10.13
N GLU A 579 18.15 -8.50 10.81
CA GLU A 579 16.71 -8.73 10.75
C GLU A 579 16.00 -7.37 10.76
N GLY A 580 15.22 -7.02 9.74
CA GLY A 580 14.49 -5.76 9.82
C GLY A 580 13.77 -5.36 8.55
N PRO A 581 12.68 -4.57 8.68
CA PRO A 581 11.81 -4.25 7.56
C PRO A 581 12.54 -3.46 6.47
N ILE A 582 12.93 -4.14 5.40
CA ILE A 582 13.63 -3.57 4.24
C ILE A 582 12.65 -2.78 3.33
N GLU A 583 11.34 -3.01 3.47
CA GLU A 583 10.28 -2.54 2.59
C GLU A 583 9.86 -1.07 2.74
N THR A 584 10.32 -0.39 3.77
CA THR A 584 10.01 1.04 4.02
C THR A 584 10.58 1.94 2.94
N TYR A 585 11.55 1.44 2.18
CA TYR A 585 12.32 2.20 1.21
C TYR A 585 12.24 1.64 -0.21
N LEU A 586 11.14 0.95 -0.53
CA LEU A 586 10.89 0.48 -1.89
C LEU A 586 10.74 1.65 -2.86
N LEU A 587 11.54 1.64 -3.91
CA LEU A 587 11.55 2.60 -5.01
C LEU A 587 11.55 1.84 -6.33
N THR A 588 10.91 2.40 -7.36
CA THR A 588 11.08 1.86 -8.72
C THR A 588 12.40 2.32 -9.33
N LYS A 589 12.91 1.58 -10.33
CA LYS A 589 14.13 1.94 -11.10
C LYS A 589 14.01 3.35 -11.68
N GLU A 590 12.82 3.73 -12.15
CA GLU A 590 12.53 5.07 -12.67
C GLU A 590 12.56 6.14 -11.57
N GLU A 591 12.06 5.84 -10.37
CA GLU A 591 12.11 6.75 -9.24
C GLU A 591 13.55 7.02 -8.78
N ILE A 592 14.44 6.03 -8.89
CA ILE A 592 15.88 6.15 -8.62
C ILE A 592 16.56 6.98 -9.73
N ARG A 593 16.32 6.67 -11.00
CA ARG A 593 16.87 7.42 -12.15
C ARG A 593 16.43 8.88 -12.23
N ALA A 594 15.30 9.22 -11.61
CA ALA A 594 14.81 10.59 -11.55
C ALA A 594 15.51 11.45 -10.48
N LYS A 595 16.40 10.85 -9.68
CA LYS A 595 17.14 11.54 -8.61
C LYS A 595 18.35 12.29 -9.20
N PRO A 596 18.92 13.25 -8.44
CA PRO A 596 20.21 13.82 -8.81
C PRO A 596 21.26 12.72 -9.01
N GLU A 597 22.18 12.92 -9.96
CA GLU A 597 23.17 11.92 -10.41
C GLU A 597 23.89 11.20 -9.25
N TRP A 598 24.36 11.94 -8.26
CA TRP A 598 25.04 11.37 -7.09
C TRP A 598 24.14 10.47 -6.23
N LEU A 599 22.84 10.77 -6.15
CA LEU A 599 21.90 9.97 -5.37
C LEU A 599 21.49 8.74 -6.17
N GLU A 600 21.28 8.90 -7.47
CA GLU A 600 21.09 7.77 -8.37
C GLU A 600 22.27 6.80 -8.22
N GLU A 601 23.51 7.29 -8.33
CA GLU A 601 24.73 6.49 -8.17
C GLU A 601 24.77 5.79 -6.81
N PHE A 602 24.50 6.53 -5.72
CA PHE A 602 24.45 5.98 -4.37
C PHE A 602 23.38 4.89 -4.20
N MET A 603 22.15 5.14 -4.66
CA MET A 603 21.04 4.18 -4.55
C MET A 603 21.25 2.97 -5.45
N MET A 604 21.89 3.14 -6.61
CA MET A 604 22.23 2.03 -7.51
C MET A 604 23.40 1.20 -6.98
N HIS A 605 24.30 1.82 -6.22
CA HIS A 605 25.44 1.12 -5.60
C HIS A 605 25.04 0.34 -4.35
N TYR A 606 24.26 0.95 -3.46
CA TYR A 606 23.89 0.36 -2.17
C TYR A 606 22.49 -0.26 -2.14
N GLY A 607 21.64 0.02 -3.12
CA GLY A 607 20.27 -0.49 -3.14
C GLY A 607 20.19 -1.94 -3.60
N GLU A 608 19.38 -2.74 -2.90
CA GLU A 608 19.19 -4.16 -3.20
C GLU A 608 17.97 -4.37 -4.09
N GLN A 609 18.04 -5.31 -5.03
CA GLN A 609 16.93 -5.57 -5.96
C GLN A 609 15.79 -6.32 -5.27
N ALA A 610 14.72 -5.61 -4.93
CA ALA A 610 13.54 -6.17 -4.29
C ALA A 610 12.73 -7.11 -5.21
N GLU A 611 12.51 -6.69 -6.44
CA GLU A 611 11.74 -7.37 -7.49
C GLU A 611 12.15 -6.78 -8.85
N ASP A 612 11.61 -7.27 -9.97
CA ASP A 612 11.90 -6.68 -11.29
C ASP A 612 11.54 -5.19 -11.33
N GLY A 613 12.55 -4.33 -11.49
CA GLY A 613 12.38 -2.87 -11.54
C GLY A 613 12.07 -2.21 -10.20
N ILE A 614 12.11 -2.95 -9.09
CA ILE A 614 11.86 -2.43 -7.74
C ILE A 614 13.09 -2.70 -6.88
N PHE A 615 13.52 -1.68 -6.16
CA PHE A 615 14.73 -1.68 -5.34
C PHE A 615 14.40 -1.22 -3.94
N VAL A 616 15.14 -1.78 -3.00
CA VAL A 616 15.30 -1.25 -1.66
C VAL A 616 16.34 -0.15 -1.77
N GLY A 617 15.91 1.11 -1.71
CA GLY A 617 16.86 2.22 -1.68
C GLY A 617 17.25 2.54 -0.25
N PRO A 618 18.53 2.73 0.10
CA PRO A 618 18.87 3.29 1.41
C PRO A 618 18.18 4.66 1.58
N PRO A 619 17.45 4.89 2.68
CA PRO A 619 16.94 6.22 2.98
C PRO A 619 18.11 7.17 3.17
N TYR A 620 17.91 8.42 2.78
CA TYR A 620 18.91 9.47 2.93
C TYR A 620 19.50 9.59 4.35
N ALA A 621 18.76 9.19 5.39
CA ALA A 621 19.06 9.42 6.80
C ALA A 621 19.26 8.14 7.64
N ASP A 622 19.10 6.95 7.06
CA ASP A 622 19.08 5.69 7.83
C ASP A 622 19.75 4.57 7.04
N LEU A 623 21.04 4.79 6.77
CA LEU A 623 21.92 3.72 6.27
C LEU A 623 22.06 2.68 7.37
N ASP A 624 21.75 1.45 7.03
CA ASP A 624 21.90 0.32 7.92
C ASP A 624 23.17 -0.47 7.55
N ALA A 625 23.85 -1.05 8.53
CA ALA A 625 25.09 -1.79 8.34
C ALA A 625 24.99 -2.88 7.26
N SER A 626 23.82 -3.47 7.00
CA SER A 626 23.67 -4.52 5.99
C SER A 626 24.05 -4.06 4.58
N TYR A 627 23.90 -2.75 4.26
CA TYR A 627 24.33 -2.17 2.98
C TYR A 627 25.84 -2.28 2.73
N PHE A 628 26.64 -2.46 3.78
CA PHE A 628 28.10 -2.66 3.68
C PHE A 628 28.49 -4.14 3.68
N THR A 629 27.56 -5.04 3.40
CA THR A 629 27.85 -6.47 3.29
C THR A 629 28.34 -6.78 1.88
N ASN A 630 29.61 -7.13 1.79
CA ASN A 630 30.28 -7.27 0.49
C ASN A 630 30.02 -8.61 -0.17
N HIS A 631 30.33 -8.65 -1.47
CA HIS A 631 30.28 -9.89 -2.22
C HIS A 631 31.43 -10.84 -1.89
N HIS A 632 31.12 -12.12 -1.66
CA HIS A 632 32.09 -13.21 -1.75
C HIS A 632 31.51 -14.44 -2.48
N CYS A 633 32.27 -15.06 -3.40
CA CYS A 633 31.81 -16.23 -4.15
C CYS A 633 31.67 -17.49 -3.27
N ASP A 634 32.32 -17.52 -2.11
CA ASP A 634 32.12 -18.52 -1.07
C ASP A 634 31.64 -17.88 0.22
N ALA A 635 30.44 -17.30 0.16
CA ALA A 635 29.99 -16.38 1.18
C ALA A 635 29.74 -17.05 2.54
N ASN A 636 29.99 -16.34 3.63
CA ASN A 636 29.74 -16.83 4.98
C ASN A 636 28.34 -16.46 5.52
N LEU A 637 27.62 -15.58 4.84
CA LEU A 637 26.22 -15.25 5.09
C LEU A 637 25.32 -15.75 3.96
N TRP A 638 24.05 -15.94 4.28
CA TRP A 638 22.98 -16.18 3.32
C TRP A 638 21.65 -15.59 3.83
N TYR A 639 20.70 -15.41 2.92
CA TYR A 639 19.35 -14.99 3.27
C TYR A 639 18.52 -16.22 3.65
N GLU A 640 17.82 -16.17 4.78
CA GLU A 640 16.75 -17.14 5.11
C GLU A 640 15.38 -16.64 4.59
N ASP A 641 15.23 -15.32 4.52
CA ASP A 641 14.04 -14.64 4.00
C ASP A 641 14.45 -13.26 3.47
N TYR A 642 13.48 -12.52 2.93
CA TYR A 642 13.64 -11.19 2.34
C TYR A 642 14.33 -10.17 3.26
N ASP A 643 14.13 -10.29 4.57
CA ASP A 643 14.60 -9.34 5.58
C ASP A 643 15.41 -10.00 6.70
N ILE A 644 15.85 -11.25 6.49
CA ILE A 644 16.60 -12.02 7.49
C ILE A 644 17.85 -12.60 6.85
N MET A 645 19.00 -12.12 7.30
CA MET A 645 20.32 -12.62 6.92
C MET A 645 20.94 -13.34 8.11
N VAL A 646 21.43 -14.57 7.89
CA VAL A 646 22.02 -15.40 8.95
C VAL A 646 23.40 -15.93 8.54
N ALA A 647 24.17 -16.37 9.54
CA ALA A 647 25.44 -17.02 9.32
C ALA A 647 25.26 -18.42 8.67
N ARG A 648 25.85 -18.65 7.50
CA ARG A 648 25.82 -19.93 6.78
C ARG A 648 26.69 -21.01 7.45
N ARG A 649 27.75 -20.56 8.13
CA ARG A 649 28.73 -21.38 8.87
C ARG A 649 29.18 -20.61 10.10
N ASP A 650 29.96 -21.27 10.95
CA ASP A 650 30.67 -20.58 12.02
C ASP A 650 31.67 -19.56 11.43
N ILE A 651 31.73 -18.38 12.03
CA ILE A 651 32.55 -17.24 11.59
C ILE A 651 33.47 -16.83 12.74
N ALA A 652 34.77 -16.85 12.49
CA ALA A 652 35.78 -16.48 13.46
C ALA A 652 35.89 -14.96 13.63
N ILE A 653 36.47 -14.55 14.76
CA ILE A 653 36.78 -13.14 15.05
C ILE A 653 37.66 -12.58 13.93
N GLY A 654 37.30 -11.40 13.43
CA GLY A 654 38.01 -10.67 12.39
C GLY A 654 37.72 -11.14 10.97
N GLU A 655 36.89 -12.16 10.76
CA GLU A 655 36.40 -12.50 9.42
C GLU A 655 35.41 -11.44 8.91
N GLU A 656 35.52 -11.09 7.63
CA GLU A 656 34.57 -10.21 6.95
C GLU A 656 33.27 -10.96 6.69
N LEU A 657 32.14 -10.31 6.98
CA LEU A 657 30.79 -10.78 6.71
C LEU A 657 30.42 -10.45 5.27
N ASN A 658 30.01 -11.47 4.53
CA ASN A 658 29.79 -11.36 3.09
C ASN A 658 28.67 -12.29 2.61
N PHE A 659 27.99 -11.90 1.53
CA PHE A 659 26.99 -12.73 0.85
C PHE A 659 27.25 -12.83 -0.65
N ASP A 660 26.57 -13.74 -1.34
CA ASP A 660 26.70 -13.89 -2.78
C ASP A 660 25.68 -13.00 -3.51
N TYR A 661 26.12 -11.94 -4.20
CA TYR A 661 25.21 -11.03 -4.93
C TYR A 661 24.41 -11.74 -6.03
N GLY A 662 24.91 -12.88 -6.53
CA GLY A 662 24.17 -13.73 -7.45
C GLY A 662 22.90 -14.34 -6.85
N THR A 663 22.64 -14.21 -5.54
CA THR A 663 21.41 -14.68 -4.89
C THR A 663 20.30 -13.63 -4.82
N ILE A 664 20.62 -12.35 -5.09
CA ILE A 664 19.65 -11.25 -4.99
C ILE A 664 19.48 -10.43 -6.27
N TYR A 665 20.43 -10.43 -7.21
CA TYR A 665 20.30 -9.66 -8.45
C TYR A 665 19.88 -10.53 -9.64
N SER A 666 18.96 -10.03 -10.45
CA SER A 666 18.55 -10.63 -11.73
C SER A 666 18.78 -9.76 -12.96
N ASP A 667 19.16 -8.49 -12.78
CA ASP A 667 19.37 -7.54 -13.87
C ASP A 667 20.89 -7.34 -14.14
N PRO A 668 21.41 -7.76 -15.31
CA PRO A 668 22.82 -7.58 -15.66
C PRO A 668 23.18 -6.12 -15.96
N GLU A 669 22.21 -5.21 -16.12
CA GLU A 669 22.49 -3.77 -16.19
C GLU A 669 22.80 -3.17 -14.81
N ILE A 670 22.40 -3.85 -13.74
CA ILE A 670 22.56 -3.38 -12.36
C ILE A 670 23.83 -3.98 -11.77
N LEU A 671 23.99 -5.30 -11.89
CA LEU A 671 25.13 -6.01 -11.33
C LEU A 671 26.10 -6.43 -12.44
N ASP A 672 27.27 -5.81 -12.44
CA ASP A 672 28.40 -6.13 -13.33
C ASP A 672 29.77 -5.89 -12.64
N ILE A 673 30.25 -6.87 -11.85
CA ILE A 673 31.54 -6.78 -11.14
C ILE A 673 32.61 -7.53 -11.94
N ASN A 674 33.49 -6.77 -12.59
CA ASN A 674 34.60 -7.29 -13.39
C ASN A 674 35.91 -6.48 -13.22
N PRO A 675 37.01 -7.09 -12.74
CA PRO A 675 37.11 -8.45 -12.23
C PRO A 675 36.64 -8.57 -10.78
N CYS A 676 36.04 -9.70 -10.42
CA CYS A 676 35.78 -10.07 -9.03
C CYS A 676 37.08 -10.41 -8.30
N GLN A 677 37.30 -9.73 -7.16
CA GLN A 677 38.51 -9.85 -6.35
C GLN A 677 38.24 -10.38 -4.93
N CYS A 678 37.11 -11.06 -4.71
CA CYS A 678 36.70 -11.51 -3.37
C CYS A 678 37.68 -12.49 -2.68
N GLY A 679 38.63 -13.09 -3.39
CA GLY A 679 39.64 -13.97 -2.80
C GLY A 679 39.19 -15.43 -2.57
N ALA A 680 37.91 -15.75 -2.84
CA ALA A 680 37.41 -17.12 -2.74
C ALA A 680 38.23 -18.10 -3.61
N PRO A 681 38.53 -19.33 -3.14
CA PRO A 681 39.22 -20.34 -3.94
C PRO A 681 38.51 -20.67 -5.26
N ASN A 682 37.18 -20.59 -5.26
CA ASN A 682 36.28 -20.79 -6.39
C ASN A 682 35.76 -19.47 -6.98
N CYS A 683 36.50 -18.36 -6.85
CA CYS A 683 36.08 -17.05 -7.34
C CYS A 683 35.69 -17.09 -8.83
N ARG A 684 34.45 -16.67 -9.14
CA ARG A 684 33.88 -16.66 -10.50
C ARG A 684 34.51 -15.65 -11.45
N LYS A 685 35.38 -14.75 -10.96
CA LYS A 685 36.08 -13.67 -11.69
C LYS A 685 35.20 -12.60 -12.33
N HIS A 686 33.94 -12.88 -12.62
CA HIS A 686 32.97 -11.94 -13.16
C HIS A 686 31.61 -12.25 -12.56
N ILE A 687 31.05 -11.30 -11.81
CA ILE A 687 29.73 -11.43 -11.18
C ILE A 687 28.76 -10.57 -11.94
N THR A 688 27.64 -11.16 -12.36
CA THR A 688 26.62 -10.45 -13.12
C THR A 688 25.24 -10.70 -12.53
N GLY A 689 24.25 -9.88 -12.90
CA GLY A 689 22.84 -10.18 -12.64
C GLY A 689 22.32 -11.46 -13.30
N ASN A 690 23.14 -12.22 -14.03
CA ASN A 690 22.81 -13.54 -14.55
C ASN A 690 23.36 -14.70 -13.70
N ASP A 691 24.08 -14.42 -12.61
CA ASP A 691 24.76 -15.46 -11.82
C ASP A 691 23.79 -16.44 -11.18
N TRP A 692 22.56 -16.01 -10.86
CA TRP A 692 21.49 -16.89 -10.40
C TRP A 692 21.12 -18.02 -11.39
N LYS A 693 21.46 -17.88 -12.68
CA LYS A 693 21.24 -18.91 -13.71
C LYS A 693 22.28 -20.04 -13.67
N LYS A 694 23.43 -19.80 -13.02
CA LYS A 694 24.54 -20.75 -13.00
C LYS A 694 24.23 -21.91 -12.05
N ALA A 695 24.46 -23.15 -12.51
CA ALA A 695 24.05 -24.36 -11.81
C ALA A 695 24.84 -24.60 -10.50
N ASP A 696 26.11 -24.19 -10.47
CA ASP A 696 26.96 -24.22 -9.28
C ASP A 696 26.47 -23.26 -8.20
N VAL A 697 26.06 -22.04 -8.59
CA VAL A 697 25.46 -21.05 -7.66
C VAL A 697 24.15 -21.57 -7.07
N GLN A 698 23.25 -22.11 -7.91
CA GLN A 698 22.00 -22.73 -7.45
C GLN A 698 22.24 -23.91 -6.50
N LYS A 699 23.24 -24.76 -6.80
CA LYS A 699 23.59 -25.91 -5.97
C LYS A 699 24.19 -25.50 -4.62
N MET A 700 25.01 -24.45 -4.62
CA MET A 700 25.70 -23.97 -3.44
C MET A 700 24.76 -23.38 -2.39
N HIS A 701 23.78 -22.60 -2.86
CA HIS A 701 22.85 -21.91 -1.97
C HIS A 701 21.55 -22.66 -1.74
N GLY A 702 21.17 -23.64 -2.57
CA GLY A 702 19.79 -24.15 -2.51
C GLY A 702 18.79 -23.09 -2.96
N LEU A 703 17.53 -23.46 -3.17
CA LEU A 703 16.52 -22.53 -3.69
C LEU A 703 16.11 -21.51 -2.61
N GLU A 704 16.02 -21.98 -1.37
CA GLU A 704 15.57 -21.28 -0.18
C GLU A 704 16.40 -20.03 0.16
N HIS A 705 17.68 -20.00 -0.21
CA HIS A 705 18.60 -18.91 0.13
C HIS A 705 18.79 -17.87 -0.99
N PHE A 706 18.01 -17.98 -2.07
CA PHE A 706 17.83 -16.91 -3.04
C PHE A 706 16.73 -15.95 -2.58
N TRP A 707 16.79 -14.68 -2.98
CA TRP A 707 15.65 -13.80 -2.75
C TRP A 707 14.39 -14.29 -3.49
N PRO A 708 13.18 -14.07 -2.93
CA PRO A 708 11.94 -14.59 -3.48
C PRO A 708 11.71 -14.30 -4.97
N HIS A 709 12.10 -13.13 -5.49
CA HIS A 709 11.93 -12.83 -6.91
C HIS A 709 12.85 -13.70 -7.80
N ILE A 710 14.06 -14.02 -7.34
CA ILE A 710 14.96 -14.95 -8.01
C ILE A 710 14.43 -16.38 -7.91
N GLN A 711 13.91 -16.79 -6.74
CA GLN A 711 13.29 -18.11 -6.58
C GLN A 711 12.17 -18.33 -7.61
N LYS A 712 11.27 -17.35 -7.79
CA LYS A 712 10.21 -17.41 -8.82
C LYS A 712 10.79 -17.64 -10.22
N LYS A 713 11.86 -16.93 -10.58
CA LYS A 713 12.54 -17.05 -11.89
C LYS A 713 13.18 -18.43 -12.08
N ILE A 714 13.86 -18.96 -11.06
CA ILE A 714 14.46 -20.31 -11.09
C ILE A 714 13.36 -21.37 -11.30
N ILE A 715 12.27 -21.30 -10.53
CA ILE A 715 11.16 -22.24 -10.60
C ILE A 715 10.50 -22.19 -11.98
N LYS A 716 10.20 -20.99 -12.50
CA LYS A 716 9.59 -20.81 -13.82
C LYS A 716 10.48 -21.37 -14.94
N THR A 717 11.78 -21.09 -14.90
CA THR A 717 12.75 -21.60 -15.89
C THR A 717 12.86 -23.13 -15.82
N SER A 718 12.83 -23.71 -14.63
CA SER A 718 12.86 -25.17 -14.46
C SER A 718 11.60 -25.86 -15.01
N LYS A 719 10.41 -25.27 -14.81
CA LYS A 719 9.14 -25.78 -15.34
C LYS A 719 9.12 -25.72 -16.87
N LEU A 720 9.62 -24.63 -17.47
CA LEU A 720 9.73 -24.49 -18.93
C LEU A 720 10.63 -25.58 -19.53
N ARG A 721 11.84 -25.77 -19.00
CA ARG A 721 12.77 -26.83 -19.45
C ARG A 721 12.13 -28.22 -19.37
N LYS A 722 11.43 -28.54 -18.27
CA LYS A 722 10.71 -29.81 -18.14
C LYS A 722 9.63 -29.99 -19.20
N ARG A 723 8.90 -28.92 -19.56
CA ARG A 723 7.87 -28.97 -20.62
C ARG A 723 8.50 -29.16 -22.00
N GLU A 724 9.61 -28.49 -22.28
CA GLU A 724 10.37 -28.67 -23.54
C GLU A 724 10.88 -30.10 -23.67
N THR A 725 11.53 -30.65 -22.64
CA THR A 725 11.99 -32.05 -22.65
C THR A 725 10.84 -33.04 -22.81
N LEU A 726 9.67 -32.80 -22.18
CA LEU A 726 8.48 -33.63 -22.35
C LEU A 726 7.80 -33.47 -23.72
N ALA A 727 8.05 -32.38 -24.44
CA ALA A 727 7.53 -32.16 -25.79
C ALA A 727 8.50 -32.72 -26.86
N GLU A 728 9.80 -32.83 -26.53
CA GLU A 728 10.83 -33.45 -27.35
C GLU A 728 10.81 -35.00 -27.25
N LEU A 729 10.40 -35.54 -26.11
CA LEU A 729 10.13 -36.98 -25.88
C LEU A 729 8.77 -37.40 -26.42
#